data_AF-A0A957V630-F1
#
_entry.id   AF-A0A957V630-F1
#
_cell.length_a   1.000
_cell.length_b   1.000
_cell.length_c   1.000
_cell.angle_alpha   90.00
_cell.angle_beta   90.00
_cell.angle_gamma   90.00
#
_symmetry.space_group_name_H-M   'P 1'
#
loop_
_entity.id
_entity.type
_entity.pdbx_description
1 polymer ?
#
loop_
_entity_poly.entity_id
_entity_poly.type
_entity_poly.pdbx_seq_one_letter_code
_entity_poly.pdbx_strand_id
1 'polypeptide(L)'
;GQGAPTPPPPTAVPTAAATATEAATSEPAAPEAPADATPAAEGEATAPAPEEAGPACPAEFASYPATLEELLAAPEGVDGVLAFLRSCEALDETNLRSGDWNGDGVDDYAVTIKNPLSDAAAPETDLFIFMSGDGGHTLAYRARPAGQISILAADDINEDGQPDLAWLDTTCGASTCFDTVMVRSWDGAQWNDWTSSTIVMAYADVTLDEERENGQGLEIILAGGEYGSVGAGPQRARTEVWGSVDGEPYTLMDKVYERSTCLYFKVLDAGEALTRYQEIGLVQAREMYNEAVTNRNLVPCGQRPGEADELRSFSLFRLALVDAYAGEPDAAAESVAQLQQAYPDSIYAALGQAWLDAYQAGGNIADACAAATAFAEQNPESYEALSDYGYANPTFTATDLCPVLAIQPAATPEPAATAETPAATATEPITPILTLTATTDVSAVAPVLSGTDGELPACPTTLDGYASVLPAVIAVSEADPLVVETWLRLCDGMADDRGGMLLADFNGDGREDALFLPTIVSDLGFGPGGAQGAILIYHGNDSGGYDLVYSPDVYGQPTLLAVEDLNGDGAIDIAWTVEGCSTFCVKEVQIVTWDADAGDYVSIIEPGATIAEGTASVEALPEGSLGTGMQLLLTGGVSGTPEGGLEVDHTESWQSLDGQPFRRLSWLYNRETAGNDCLGLRLVEADVTLQAADVLGYAPAIEQYRAALDPALRACSIHGVPAIEELKLLQGLATFRLIQAQTLAGDDTAAAQDLAALQQGQPDSGFAQAAEAWLAAVQGGADPAAACLALQPIFDKETLTWQITDHFGINHPALAPEQVCFVPRDGE
;
A
#
# COMPACT_ATOMS: atom_id res chain seq x y z
N GLY A 1 3.33 -67.18 -24.44
CA GLY A 1 4.69 -66.62 -24.52
C GLY A 1 4.56 -65.12 -24.44
N GLN A 2 5.31 -64.52 -23.52
CA GLN A 2 5.52 -63.09 -23.27
C GLN A 2 4.30 -62.29 -22.76
N GLY A 3 4.15 -62.26 -21.43
CA GLY A 3 3.36 -61.26 -20.71
C GLY A 3 4.22 -60.01 -20.43
N ALA A 4 3.59 -58.85 -20.51
CA ALA A 4 4.18 -57.54 -20.26
C ALA A 4 4.48 -57.33 -18.75
N PRO A 5 5.49 -56.52 -18.39
CA PRO A 5 5.89 -56.31 -17.00
C PRO A 5 4.96 -55.33 -16.28
N THR A 6 4.68 -55.62 -15.01
CA THR A 6 3.90 -54.79 -14.07
C THR A 6 4.78 -53.67 -13.52
N PRO A 7 4.29 -52.43 -13.32
CA PRO A 7 5.07 -51.36 -12.71
C PRO A 7 5.26 -51.59 -11.19
N PRO A 8 6.36 -51.10 -10.59
CA PRO A 8 6.62 -51.24 -9.16
C PRO A 8 5.73 -50.29 -8.33
N PRO A 9 5.44 -50.62 -7.06
CA PRO A 9 4.68 -49.77 -6.16
C PRO A 9 5.50 -48.54 -5.71
N PRO A 10 4.84 -47.43 -5.31
CA PRO A 10 5.53 -46.22 -4.87
C PRO A 10 6.26 -46.46 -3.54
N THR A 11 7.45 -45.86 -3.44
CA THR A 11 8.34 -45.95 -2.28
C THR A 11 7.85 -44.97 -1.21
N ALA A 12 7.58 -45.47 0.00
CA ALA A 12 7.19 -44.65 1.14
C ALA A 12 8.42 -43.89 1.70
N VAL A 13 8.26 -42.57 1.87
CA VAL A 13 9.20 -41.71 2.60
C VAL A 13 8.98 -41.93 4.10
N PRO A 14 10.03 -42.18 4.92
CA PRO A 14 9.84 -42.43 6.34
C PRO A 14 9.70 -41.10 7.12
N THR A 15 8.59 -40.99 7.84
CA THR A 15 8.35 -40.00 8.89
C THR A 15 9.31 -40.23 10.06
N ALA A 16 10.12 -39.23 10.41
CA ALA A 16 10.96 -39.25 11.60
C ALA A 16 10.12 -38.88 12.83
N ALA A 17 9.90 -39.85 13.70
CA ALA A 17 9.29 -39.66 15.02
C ALA A 17 10.33 -39.19 16.04
N ALA A 18 10.09 -38.06 16.68
CA ALA A 18 10.85 -37.61 17.84
C ALA A 18 10.58 -38.54 19.04
N THR A 19 11.63 -39.14 19.58
CA THR A 19 11.59 -39.87 20.85
C THR A 19 12.59 -39.23 21.81
N ALA A 20 12.11 -38.75 22.94
CA ALA A 20 12.91 -38.29 24.06
C ALA A 20 13.62 -39.46 24.77
N THR A 21 14.84 -39.27 25.26
CA THR A 21 15.36 -39.80 26.54
C THR A 21 16.67 -39.08 26.94
N GLU A 22 16.75 -38.73 28.22
CA GLU A 22 17.84 -38.13 28.99
C GLU A 22 19.22 -38.81 28.86
N ALA A 23 20.29 -38.04 29.09
CA ALA A 23 21.23 -38.26 30.21
C ALA A 23 22.27 -37.13 30.33
N ALA A 24 22.37 -36.60 31.55
CA ALA A 24 23.35 -35.61 31.98
C ALA A 24 24.80 -36.13 31.96
N THR A 25 25.77 -35.25 31.71
CA THR A 25 27.13 -35.36 32.28
C THR A 25 27.75 -33.96 32.43
N SER A 26 28.12 -33.65 33.67
CA SER A 26 28.77 -32.44 34.17
C SER A 26 30.30 -32.56 34.19
N GLU A 27 31.04 -31.47 33.95
CA GLU A 27 32.43 -31.25 34.43
C GLU A 27 32.91 -29.80 34.13
N PRO A 28 33.97 -29.25 34.77
CA PRO A 28 34.05 -28.87 36.19
C PRO A 28 34.51 -27.39 36.42
N ALA A 29 34.35 -26.94 37.67
CA ALA A 29 34.93 -25.71 38.21
C ALA A 29 36.43 -25.83 38.54
N ALA A 30 37.17 -24.72 38.47
CA ALA A 30 38.53 -24.55 39.00
C ALA A 30 38.76 -23.06 39.39
N PRO A 31 39.76 -22.71 40.21
CA PRO A 31 39.56 -22.48 41.64
C PRO A 31 39.97 -21.07 42.13
N GLU A 32 39.66 -20.81 43.38
CA GLU A 32 39.82 -19.55 44.12
C GLU A 32 41.21 -19.36 44.78
N ALA A 33 41.53 -18.07 45.04
CA ALA A 33 42.38 -17.50 46.11
C ALA A 33 43.88 -17.19 45.81
N PRO A 34 44.57 -16.29 46.56
CA PRO A 34 44.12 -15.49 47.73
C PRO A 34 44.51 -13.99 47.72
N ALA A 35 44.05 -13.30 48.77
CA ALA A 35 44.33 -11.90 49.09
C ALA A 35 45.64 -11.66 49.88
N ASP A 36 46.08 -10.40 49.80
CA ASP A 36 46.73 -9.55 50.83
C ASP A 36 48.21 -9.16 50.61
N ALA A 37 48.43 -7.85 50.37
CA ALA A 37 49.60 -7.07 50.82
C ALA A 37 49.43 -5.56 50.48
N THR A 38 49.41 -4.71 51.51
CA THR A 38 49.65 -3.24 51.48
C THR A 38 51.09 -3.03 52.01
N PRO A 39 51.97 -2.08 51.56
CA PRO A 39 51.78 -0.63 51.83
C PRO A 39 52.50 0.43 50.95
N ALA A 40 52.11 1.69 51.22
CA ALA A 40 52.88 2.94 51.25
C ALA A 40 52.71 3.97 50.10
N ALA A 41 52.58 5.23 50.53
CA ALA A 41 52.18 6.43 49.80
C ALA A 41 53.34 7.20 49.15
N GLU A 42 53.05 7.88 48.04
CA GLU A 42 53.33 9.30 47.71
C GLU A 42 53.37 9.48 46.18
N GLY A 43 52.58 10.43 45.67
CA GLY A 43 52.55 10.79 44.26
C GLY A 43 51.24 11.47 43.90
N GLU A 44 51.14 12.75 44.23
CA GLU A 44 50.08 13.66 43.78
C GLU A 44 50.07 13.70 42.24
N ALA A 45 49.17 12.93 41.63
CA ALA A 45 48.85 13.00 40.22
C ALA A 45 47.46 13.61 40.11
N THR A 46 47.42 14.80 39.49
CA THR A 46 46.21 15.48 39.05
C THR A 46 45.26 14.51 38.37
N ALA A 47 44.00 14.49 38.82
CA ALA A 47 42.92 13.77 38.17
C ALA A 47 42.89 14.12 36.67
N PRO A 48 42.74 13.15 35.76
CA PRO A 48 42.29 13.49 34.42
C PRO A 48 40.90 14.13 34.54
N ALA A 49 40.64 15.11 33.67
CA ALA A 49 39.31 15.69 33.52
C ALA A 49 38.28 14.55 33.30
N PRO A 50 36.99 14.76 33.63
CA PRO A 50 35.97 13.80 33.23
C PRO A 50 36.07 13.63 31.72
N GLU A 51 36.21 12.40 31.23
CA GLU A 51 35.74 12.06 29.89
C GLU A 51 34.28 12.54 29.86
N GLU A 52 33.96 13.48 28.97
CA GLU A 52 32.57 13.82 28.72
C GLU A 52 31.90 12.52 28.26
N ALA A 53 30.97 12.02 29.09
CA ALA A 53 30.13 10.92 28.67
C ALA A 53 29.37 11.42 27.44
N GLY A 54 29.47 10.69 26.32
CA GLY A 54 28.73 11.00 25.11
C GLY A 54 27.21 11.09 25.35
N PRO A 55 26.44 11.50 24.33
CA PRO A 55 24.99 11.63 24.46
C PRO A 55 24.37 10.31 24.96
N ALA A 56 23.35 10.43 25.81
CA ALA A 56 22.58 9.27 26.24
C ALA A 56 21.73 8.73 25.09
N CYS A 57 21.43 7.43 25.10
CA CYS A 57 20.55 6.82 24.10
C CYS A 57 19.15 7.45 24.17
N PRO A 58 18.59 7.94 23.04
CA PRO A 58 17.23 8.46 22.98
C PRO A 58 16.20 7.44 23.46
N ALA A 59 15.20 7.92 24.19
CA ALA A 59 14.07 7.08 24.62
C ALA A 59 13.07 6.85 23.47
N GLU A 60 12.96 7.82 22.55
CA GLU A 60 12.12 7.75 21.36
C GLU A 60 12.98 7.48 20.13
N PHE A 61 12.56 6.51 19.30
CA PHE A 61 13.28 6.16 18.08
C PHE A 61 13.35 7.34 17.10
N ALA A 62 12.28 8.14 17.01
CA ALA A 62 12.21 9.34 16.18
C ALA A 62 13.27 10.43 16.52
N SER A 63 13.89 10.37 17.70
CA SER A 63 14.92 11.31 18.15
C SER A 63 16.35 10.93 17.76
N TYR A 64 16.58 9.70 17.27
CA TYR A 64 17.89 9.26 16.79
C TYR A 64 18.47 10.15 15.67
N PRO A 65 17.73 10.53 14.61
CA PRO A 65 18.25 11.33 13.50
C PRO A 65 18.94 12.63 13.93
N ALA A 66 18.27 13.45 14.75
CA ALA A 66 18.83 14.70 15.25
C ALA A 66 20.12 14.48 16.07
N THR A 67 20.17 13.39 16.84
CA THR A 67 21.36 13.00 17.60
C THR A 67 22.50 12.58 16.67
N LEU A 68 22.19 11.87 15.58
CA LEU A 68 23.20 11.47 14.59
C LEU A 68 23.78 12.66 13.85
N GLU A 69 22.97 13.66 13.50
CA GLU A 69 23.46 14.90 12.88
C GLU A 69 24.40 15.68 13.79
N GLU A 70 24.09 15.79 15.09
CA GLU A 70 24.98 16.42 16.07
C GLU A 70 26.32 15.68 16.17
N LEU A 71 26.28 14.35 16.25
CA LEU A 71 27.47 13.50 16.30
C LEU A 71 28.28 13.55 15.01
N LEU A 72 27.63 13.66 13.85
CA LEU A 72 28.28 13.77 12.56
C LEU A 72 29.07 15.08 12.43
N ALA A 73 28.57 16.17 13.03
CA ALA A 73 29.25 17.46 13.10
C ALA A 73 30.41 17.50 14.12
N ALA A 74 30.52 16.50 14.99
CA ALA A 74 31.60 16.40 15.97
C ALA A 74 32.93 15.97 15.32
N PRO A 75 34.10 16.22 15.97
CA PRO A 75 35.41 15.83 15.43
C PRO A 75 35.57 14.34 15.12
N GLU A 76 34.82 13.49 15.82
CA GLU A 76 34.78 12.04 15.62
C GLU A 76 33.98 11.63 14.37
N GLY A 77 33.11 12.50 13.85
CA GLY A 77 32.34 12.29 12.63
C GLY A 77 31.55 10.98 12.62
N VAL A 78 31.55 10.30 11.47
CA VAL A 78 30.82 9.03 11.29
C VAL A 78 31.31 7.91 12.23
N ASP A 79 32.59 7.91 12.61
CA ASP A 79 33.10 6.94 13.61
C ASP A 79 32.45 7.14 14.98
N GLY A 80 32.20 8.40 15.36
CA GLY A 80 31.45 8.77 16.56
C GLY A 80 30.00 8.29 16.51
N VAL A 81 29.33 8.52 15.36
CA VAL A 81 27.97 8.01 15.08
C VAL A 81 27.89 6.49 15.26
N LEU A 82 28.78 5.74 14.61
CA LEU A 82 28.78 4.28 14.67
C LEU A 82 29.09 3.76 16.09
N ALA A 83 30.00 4.41 16.82
CA ALA A 83 30.30 4.05 18.21
C ALA A 83 29.09 4.28 19.13
N PHE A 84 28.40 5.41 18.96
CA PHE A 84 27.19 5.74 19.71
C PHE A 84 26.07 4.73 19.45
N LEU A 85 25.75 4.46 18.18
CA LEU A 85 24.68 3.53 17.80
C LEU A 85 24.92 2.11 18.35
N ARG A 86 26.17 1.63 18.36
CA ARG A 86 26.55 0.36 19.00
C ARG A 86 26.33 0.36 20.50
N SER A 87 26.67 1.48 21.17
CA SER A 87 26.48 1.60 22.62
C SER A 87 25.01 1.57 23.03
N CYS A 88 24.12 2.01 22.12
CA CYS A 88 22.68 1.99 22.29
C CYS A 88 21.99 0.75 21.72
N GLU A 89 22.75 -0.23 21.20
CA GLU A 89 22.22 -1.43 20.53
C GLU A 89 21.28 -1.13 19.34
N ALA A 90 21.34 0.10 18.81
CA ALA A 90 20.48 0.59 17.73
C ALA A 90 21.07 0.33 16.33
N LEU A 91 22.38 0.07 16.23
CA LEU A 91 23.01 -0.23 14.94
C LEU A 91 22.62 -1.63 14.45
N ASP A 92 22.14 -1.73 13.21
CA ASP A 92 22.05 -3.00 12.50
C ASP A 92 23.37 -3.32 11.78
N GLU A 93 24.23 -4.08 12.45
CA GLU A 93 25.54 -4.49 11.89
C GLU A 93 25.43 -5.33 10.61
N THR A 94 24.29 -6.01 10.37
CA THR A 94 24.08 -6.79 9.14
C THR A 94 23.74 -5.90 7.94
N ASN A 95 23.21 -4.71 8.20
CA ASN A 95 22.82 -3.69 7.23
C ASN A 95 23.71 -2.44 7.30
N LEU A 96 24.98 -2.61 7.70
CA LEU A 96 26.02 -1.59 7.53
C LEU A 96 26.80 -1.85 6.24
N ARG A 97 26.95 -0.84 5.39
CA ARG A 97 27.83 -0.88 4.20
C ARG A 97 28.73 0.35 4.18
N SER A 98 29.91 0.20 3.58
CA SER A 98 30.82 1.31 3.32
C SER A 98 31.59 1.10 2.02
N GLY A 99 31.94 2.20 1.36
CA GLY A 99 32.70 2.22 0.11
C GLY A 99 32.92 3.65 -0.39
N ASP A 100 33.93 3.86 -1.24
CA ASP A 100 34.20 5.16 -1.87
C ASP A 100 33.26 5.36 -3.07
N TRP A 101 32.04 5.80 -2.81
CA TRP A 101 30.96 5.94 -3.78
C TRP A 101 31.09 7.23 -4.60
N ASN A 102 31.63 8.31 -4.01
CA ASN A 102 31.89 9.56 -4.75
C ASN A 102 33.28 9.64 -5.41
N GLY A 103 34.17 8.67 -5.18
CA GLY A 103 35.50 8.58 -5.78
C GLY A 103 36.52 9.57 -5.21
N ASP A 104 36.31 10.08 -4.00
CA ASP A 104 37.22 11.02 -3.32
C ASP A 104 38.33 10.31 -2.53
N GLY A 105 38.27 8.98 -2.42
CA GLY A 105 39.25 8.15 -1.73
C GLY A 105 38.99 7.99 -0.23
N VAL A 106 37.82 8.42 0.26
CA VAL A 106 37.32 8.24 1.62
C VAL A 106 36.02 7.42 1.56
N ASP A 107 35.89 6.42 2.43
CA ASP A 107 34.68 5.60 2.46
C ASP A 107 33.44 6.43 2.87
N ASP A 108 32.39 6.33 2.08
CA ASP A 108 31.01 6.66 2.38
C ASP A 108 30.33 5.52 3.17
N TYR A 109 29.16 5.77 3.77
CA TYR A 109 28.46 4.81 4.62
C TYR A 109 26.97 4.75 4.38
N ALA A 110 26.41 3.52 4.31
CA ALA A 110 24.97 3.28 4.46
C ALA A 110 24.76 2.60 5.82
N VAL A 111 24.01 3.27 6.69
CA VAL A 111 23.82 2.91 8.09
C VAL A 111 22.34 2.66 8.34
N THR A 112 21.99 1.41 8.63
CA THR A 112 20.66 1.06 9.13
C THR A 112 20.64 1.07 10.65
N ILE A 113 19.64 1.74 11.22
CA ILE A 113 19.32 1.65 12.64
C ILE A 113 17.99 0.91 12.82
N LYS A 114 17.84 0.27 13.97
CA LYS A 114 16.61 -0.37 14.41
C LYS A 114 16.26 0.11 15.79
N ASN A 115 14.96 0.19 16.10
CA ASN A 115 14.50 0.57 17.42
C ASN A 115 14.96 -0.47 18.46
N PRO A 116 15.90 -0.13 19.36
CA PRO A 116 16.46 -1.10 20.30
C PRO A 116 15.51 -1.45 21.45
N LEU A 117 14.40 -0.72 21.58
CA LEU A 117 13.38 -0.90 22.60
C LEU A 117 12.16 -1.68 22.09
N SER A 118 12.13 -2.04 20.80
CA SER A 118 11.03 -2.79 20.21
C SER A 118 11.29 -4.30 20.28
N ASP A 119 10.32 -5.03 20.84
CA ASP A 119 10.27 -6.50 20.82
C ASP A 119 9.48 -7.05 19.62
N ALA A 120 9.02 -6.19 18.71
CA ALA A 120 8.26 -6.58 17.53
C ALA A 120 9.10 -7.47 16.60
N ALA A 121 8.45 -8.42 15.92
CA ALA A 121 9.12 -9.27 14.94
C ALA A 121 9.75 -8.44 13.79
N ALA A 122 9.15 -7.29 13.47
CA ALA A 122 9.70 -6.27 12.59
C ALA A 122 9.74 -4.93 13.36
N PRO A 123 10.87 -4.58 14.00
CA PRO A 123 11.01 -3.31 14.69
C PRO A 123 11.10 -2.15 13.68
N GLU A 124 10.78 -0.93 14.12
CA GLU A 124 11.00 0.28 13.31
C GLU A 124 12.48 0.36 12.90
N THR A 125 12.72 0.69 11.63
CA THR A 125 14.07 0.86 11.09
C THR A 125 14.18 2.16 10.32
N ASP A 126 15.39 2.70 10.24
CA ASP A 126 15.75 3.86 9.42
C ASP A 126 17.05 3.56 8.69
N LEU A 127 17.21 4.07 7.46
CA LEU A 127 18.45 3.97 6.68
C LEU A 127 18.99 5.38 6.41
N PHE A 128 20.28 5.57 6.68
CA PHE A 128 21.00 6.82 6.42
C PHE A 128 22.14 6.56 5.44
N ILE A 129 22.34 7.46 4.48
CA ILE A 129 23.52 7.48 3.62
C ILE A 129 24.37 8.70 3.99
N PHE A 130 25.58 8.45 4.47
CA PHE A 130 26.56 9.49 4.80
C PHE A 130 27.64 9.53 3.72
N MET A 131 27.74 10.65 3.02
CA MET A 131 28.75 10.86 1.98
C MET A 131 29.91 11.71 2.50
N SER A 132 31.14 11.33 2.18
CA SER A 132 32.37 12.06 2.42
C SER A 132 32.42 13.36 1.60
N GLY A 133 33.22 14.30 2.07
CA GLY A 133 33.47 15.56 1.39
C GLY A 133 34.56 16.38 2.08
N ASP A 134 34.83 17.59 1.55
CA ASP A 134 35.90 18.48 2.02
C ASP A 134 35.83 18.83 3.53
N GLY A 135 34.64 18.68 4.14
CA GLY A 135 34.36 18.97 5.55
C GLY A 135 34.18 17.75 6.46
N GLY A 136 34.33 16.53 5.96
CA GLY A 136 33.92 15.29 6.62
C GLY A 136 32.63 14.72 6.02
N HIS A 137 32.03 13.74 6.67
CA HIS A 137 30.78 13.12 6.21
C HIS A 137 29.57 14.03 6.41
N THR A 138 28.63 13.96 5.48
CA THR A 138 27.33 14.66 5.54
C THR A 138 26.20 13.69 5.23
N LEU A 139 25.02 13.91 5.82
CA LEU A 139 23.83 13.12 5.48
C LEU A 139 23.38 13.49 4.06
N ALA A 140 23.44 12.53 3.15
CA ALA A 140 23.06 12.71 1.74
C ALA A 140 21.70 12.12 1.41
N TYR A 141 21.23 11.13 2.18
CA TYR A 141 19.91 10.52 1.99
C TYR A 141 19.44 9.85 3.29
N ARG A 142 18.12 9.86 3.50
CA ARG A 142 17.47 9.12 4.59
C ARG A 142 16.22 8.43 4.05
N ALA A 143 16.11 7.12 4.29
CA ALA A 143 14.87 6.38 4.10
C ALA A 143 14.24 6.04 5.46
N ARG A 144 12.92 6.25 5.53
CA ARG A 144 12.04 5.80 6.61
C ARG A 144 11.15 4.68 6.07
N PRO A 145 11.63 3.42 6.05
CA PRO A 145 10.86 2.28 5.58
C PRO A 145 9.60 2.08 6.42
N ALA A 146 8.59 1.45 5.82
CA ALA A 146 7.39 1.05 6.53
C ALA A 146 7.62 -0.24 7.36
N GLY A 147 8.64 -1.02 7.01
CA GLY A 147 8.99 -2.28 7.65
C GLY A 147 10.48 -2.44 7.91
N GLN A 148 10.98 -3.66 7.73
CA GLN A 148 12.36 -4.02 8.03
C GLN A 148 13.26 -3.84 6.80
N ILE A 149 14.41 -3.16 6.99
CA ILE A 149 15.44 -3.04 5.96
C ILE A 149 16.30 -4.31 5.84
N SER A 150 16.56 -4.72 4.60
CA SER A 150 17.69 -5.60 4.26
C SER A 150 18.45 -5.08 3.05
N ILE A 151 19.68 -4.59 3.24
CA ILE A 151 20.53 -4.08 2.15
C ILE A 151 21.03 -5.24 1.29
N LEU A 152 20.61 -5.24 0.02
CA LEU A 152 20.98 -6.21 -1.01
C LEU A 152 22.36 -5.90 -1.57
N ALA A 153 22.61 -4.65 -1.98
CA ALA A 153 23.86 -4.21 -2.58
C ALA A 153 24.10 -2.71 -2.35
N ALA A 154 25.37 -2.31 -2.40
CA ALA A 154 25.83 -0.93 -2.26
C ALA A 154 27.09 -0.71 -3.12
N ASP A 155 26.91 -0.79 -4.44
CA ASP A 155 27.93 -0.74 -5.50
C ASP A 155 27.24 -0.32 -6.80
N ASP A 156 27.98 -0.14 -7.90
CA ASP A 156 27.43 0.08 -9.25
C ASP A 156 26.77 -1.22 -9.76
N ILE A 157 25.49 -1.44 -9.42
CA ILE A 157 24.78 -2.69 -9.76
C ILE A 157 24.16 -2.63 -11.15
N ASN A 158 23.96 -1.44 -11.71
CA ASN A 158 23.42 -1.25 -13.06
C ASN A 158 24.53 -1.06 -14.13
N GLU A 159 25.80 -1.06 -13.72
CA GLU A 159 27.01 -0.85 -14.54
C GLU A 159 26.99 0.48 -15.34
N ASP A 160 26.33 1.52 -14.85
CA ASP A 160 26.28 2.85 -15.48
C ASP A 160 27.49 3.73 -15.11
N GLY A 161 28.33 3.27 -14.19
CA GLY A 161 29.51 3.96 -13.67
C GLY A 161 29.27 4.79 -12.42
N GLN A 162 28.05 4.79 -11.88
CA GLN A 162 27.65 5.46 -10.65
C GLN A 162 27.29 4.44 -9.58
N PRO A 163 27.45 4.78 -8.29
CA PRO A 163 27.11 3.86 -7.21
C PRO A 163 25.58 3.78 -7.02
N ASP A 164 25.11 2.57 -6.76
CA ASP A 164 23.74 2.28 -6.40
C ASP A 164 23.62 1.71 -4.99
N LEU A 165 22.48 1.92 -4.35
CA LEU A 165 22.07 1.28 -3.11
C LEU A 165 20.73 0.58 -3.33
N ALA A 166 20.73 -0.75 -3.21
CA ALA A 166 19.53 -1.56 -3.29
C ALA A 166 19.22 -2.21 -1.94
N TRP A 167 17.96 -2.12 -1.50
CA TRP A 167 17.51 -2.76 -0.26
C TRP A 167 16.07 -3.25 -0.35
N LEU A 168 15.71 -4.19 0.52
CA LEU A 168 14.33 -4.60 0.76
C LEU A 168 13.74 -3.79 1.90
N ASP A 169 12.51 -3.34 1.71
CA ASP A 169 11.59 -2.96 2.78
C ASP A 169 10.54 -4.07 2.93
N THR A 170 10.67 -4.87 3.99
CA THR A 170 9.75 -5.97 4.28
C THR A 170 8.68 -5.53 5.28
N THR A 171 7.44 -5.44 4.82
CA THR A 171 6.28 -5.13 5.65
C THR A 171 5.41 -6.37 5.83
N CYS A 172 5.02 -6.67 7.07
CA CYS A 172 4.18 -7.82 7.37
C CYS A 172 2.82 -7.41 7.90
N GLY A 173 1.77 -7.85 7.23
CA GLY A 173 0.42 -7.88 7.79
C GLY A 173 0.13 -9.19 8.52
N ALA A 174 -1.14 -9.37 8.90
CA ALA A 174 -1.62 -10.55 9.64
C ALA A 174 -1.28 -11.91 9.01
N SER A 175 -1.25 -11.98 7.67
CA SER A 175 -1.12 -13.25 6.95
C SER A 175 -0.21 -13.18 5.74
N THR A 176 0.34 -12.01 5.40
CA THR A 176 1.18 -11.84 4.21
C THR A 176 2.26 -10.82 4.53
N CYS A 177 3.50 -11.13 4.20
CA CYS A 177 4.57 -10.16 4.15
C CYS A 177 4.82 -9.75 2.71
N PHE A 178 5.09 -8.47 2.48
CA PHE A 178 5.46 -7.90 1.20
C PHE A 178 6.88 -7.39 1.29
N ASP A 179 7.68 -7.80 0.31
CA ASP A 179 9.04 -7.33 0.12
C ASP A 179 9.04 -6.33 -1.03
N THR A 180 9.36 -5.08 -0.70
CA THR A 180 9.50 -4.00 -1.68
C THR A 180 10.99 -3.77 -1.93
N VAL A 181 11.44 -3.92 -3.17
CA VAL A 181 12.82 -3.62 -3.55
C VAL A 181 12.91 -2.15 -3.89
N MET A 182 13.75 -1.43 -3.14
CA MET A 182 14.11 -0.05 -3.39
C MET A 182 15.49 -0.01 -4.04
N VAL A 183 15.64 0.80 -5.08
CA VAL A 183 16.94 1.08 -5.70
C VAL A 183 17.13 2.59 -5.73
N ARG A 184 18.26 3.05 -5.20
CA ARG A 184 18.69 4.44 -5.29
C ARG A 184 20.01 4.52 -6.04
N SER A 185 20.09 5.37 -7.05
CA SER A 185 21.31 5.61 -7.83
C SER A 185 21.80 7.04 -7.63
N TRP A 186 23.12 7.22 -7.58
CA TRP A 186 23.75 8.52 -7.38
C TRP A 186 23.97 9.25 -8.70
N ASP A 187 23.42 10.45 -8.86
CA ASP A 187 23.59 11.24 -10.09
C ASP A 187 24.82 12.18 -10.07
N GLY A 188 25.64 12.13 -9.02
CA GLY A 188 26.73 13.08 -8.77
C GLY A 188 26.38 14.20 -7.79
N ALA A 189 25.11 14.35 -7.42
CA ALA A 189 24.63 15.36 -6.49
C ALA A 189 23.61 14.84 -5.46
N GLN A 190 22.75 13.89 -5.84
CA GLN A 190 21.72 13.30 -4.98
C GLN A 190 21.45 11.83 -5.33
N TRP A 191 20.80 11.13 -4.39
CA TRP A 191 20.32 9.76 -4.56
C TRP A 191 18.89 9.76 -5.09
N ASN A 192 18.69 9.29 -6.32
CA ASN A 192 17.38 9.25 -6.99
C ASN A 192 16.81 7.83 -7.02
N ASP A 193 15.48 7.70 -7.10
CA ASP A 193 14.86 6.41 -7.43
C ASP A 193 15.32 5.93 -8.80
N TRP A 194 15.84 4.70 -8.85
CA TRP A 194 16.29 4.07 -10.09
C TRP A 194 15.41 2.90 -10.51
N THR A 195 14.13 2.96 -10.19
CA THR A 195 13.11 2.02 -10.64
C THR A 195 12.05 2.72 -11.49
N SER A 196 11.61 2.07 -12.57
CA SER A 196 10.54 2.61 -13.44
C SER A 196 9.13 2.44 -12.84
N SER A 197 9.00 1.55 -11.86
CA SER A 197 7.78 1.25 -11.12
C SER A 197 8.15 0.48 -9.84
N THR A 198 7.25 0.48 -8.87
CA THR A 198 7.45 -0.22 -7.59
C THR A 198 7.66 -1.72 -7.80
N ILE A 199 8.76 -2.24 -7.28
CA ILE A 199 9.10 -3.65 -7.32
C ILE A 199 8.64 -4.28 -6.00
N VAL A 200 7.48 -4.94 -6.00
CA VAL A 200 6.89 -5.52 -4.78
C VAL A 200 6.35 -6.92 -5.01
N MET A 201 6.62 -7.82 -4.06
CA MET A 201 6.12 -9.18 -4.12
C MET A 201 5.85 -9.76 -2.72
N ALA A 202 4.77 -10.52 -2.59
CA ALA A 202 4.46 -11.23 -1.36
C ALA A 202 5.46 -12.38 -1.13
N TYR A 203 6.06 -12.44 0.06
CA TYR A 203 7.07 -13.42 0.46
C TYR A 203 8.13 -13.66 -0.62
N ALA A 204 8.76 -12.58 -1.06
CA ALA A 204 9.73 -12.64 -2.13
C ALA A 204 11.07 -13.18 -1.62
N ASP A 205 11.60 -14.17 -2.32
CA ASP A 205 13.02 -14.47 -2.30
C ASP A 205 13.69 -13.60 -3.36
N VAL A 206 14.47 -12.61 -2.92
CA VAL A 206 15.09 -11.61 -3.80
C VAL A 206 16.59 -11.84 -3.91
N THR A 207 17.07 -11.93 -5.15
CA THR A 207 18.49 -12.09 -5.47
C THR A 207 18.93 -11.12 -6.56
N LEU A 208 20.20 -10.72 -6.53
CA LEU A 208 20.86 -9.99 -7.62
C LEU A 208 21.78 -10.96 -8.37
N ASP A 209 21.59 -11.12 -9.68
CA ASP A 209 22.41 -12.03 -10.52
C ASP A 209 22.52 -11.53 -11.96
N GLU A 210 23.51 -12.03 -12.71
CA GLU A 210 23.65 -11.83 -14.16
C GLU A 210 22.91 -12.95 -14.91
N GLU A 211 21.60 -12.83 -15.04
CA GLU A 211 20.74 -13.81 -15.74
C GLU A 211 20.70 -13.56 -17.25
N ARG A 212 20.92 -12.33 -17.73
CA ARG A 212 20.83 -12.01 -19.17
C ARG A 212 22.05 -11.28 -19.74
N GLU A 213 22.25 -11.46 -21.05
CA GLU A 213 23.29 -10.73 -21.82
C GLU A 213 22.87 -9.27 -22.15
N ASN A 214 21.62 -8.89 -21.89
CA ASN A 214 21.05 -7.60 -22.29
C ASN A 214 20.59 -6.71 -21.14
N GLY A 215 20.64 -7.20 -19.89
CA GLY A 215 20.72 -6.31 -18.74
C GLY A 215 22.15 -5.76 -18.67
N GLN A 216 22.28 -4.48 -18.37
CA GLN A 216 23.56 -3.90 -17.97
C GLN A 216 23.66 -4.06 -16.45
N GLY A 217 24.72 -4.72 -15.98
CA GLY A 217 24.89 -5.06 -14.57
C GLY A 217 24.02 -6.23 -14.06
N LEU A 218 23.71 -6.21 -12.76
CA LEU A 218 22.95 -7.23 -12.04
C LEU A 218 21.43 -7.01 -12.20
N GLU A 219 20.71 -8.07 -12.57
CA GLU A 219 19.25 -8.06 -12.54
C GLU A 219 18.70 -8.38 -11.14
N ILE A 220 17.55 -7.78 -10.81
CA ILE A 220 16.79 -8.08 -9.60
C ILE A 220 15.82 -9.20 -9.92
N ILE A 221 16.02 -10.35 -9.30
CA ILE A 221 15.20 -11.55 -9.49
C ILE A 221 14.37 -11.75 -8.23
N LEU A 222 13.05 -11.74 -8.37
CA LEU A 222 12.10 -11.99 -7.30
C LEU A 222 11.39 -13.31 -7.55
N ALA A 223 11.40 -14.22 -6.58
CA ALA A 223 10.63 -15.46 -6.61
C ALA A 223 9.66 -15.54 -5.43
N GLY A 224 8.36 -15.71 -5.71
CA GLY A 224 7.33 -15.70 -4.66
C GLY A 224 5.96 -15.32 -5.21
N GLY A 225 5.24 -14.47 -4.49
CA GLY A 225 3.99 -13.86 -4.96
C GLY A 225 2.71 -14.61 -4.59
N GLU A 226 2.78 -15.52 -3.60
CA GLU A 226 1.61 -16.17 -3.00
C GLU A 226 1.29 -15.52 -1.64
N TYR A 227 0.08 -14.98 -1.50
CA TYR A 227 -0.47 -14.42 -0.27
C TYR A 227 -0.83 -15.53 0.73
N GLY A 228 -0.60 -15.30 2.03
CA GLY A 228 -0.86 -16.32 3.06
C GLY A 228 -2.29 -16.34 3.61
N SER A 229 -3.22 -15.57 3.03
CA SER A 229 -4.64 -15.61 3.41
C SER A 229 -5.44 -16.59 2.55
N VAL A 230 -6.42 -17.24 3.20
CA VAL A 230 -7.35 -18.17 2.57
C VAL A 230 -8.28 -17.49 1.55
N GLY A 231 -8.49 -16.16 1.67
CA GLY A 231 -9.34 -15.38 0.77
C GLY A 231 -8.69 -15.06 -0.58
N ALA A 232 -7.38 -15.30 -0.72
CA ALA A 232 -6.63 -15.05 -1.94
C ALA A 232 -7.08 -15.96 -3.10
N GLY A 233 -7.74 -17.08 -2.80
CA GLY A 233 -8.16 -18.08 -3.78
C GLY A 233 -7.03 -18.96 -4.29
N PRO A 234 -7.16 -19.64 -5.44
CA PRO A 234 -6.05 -20.40 -6.01
C PRO A 234 -4.92 -19.45 -6.37
N GLN A 235 -3.69 -19.87 -6.05
CA GLN A 235 -2.49 -19.09 -6.33
C GLN A 235 -1.43 -19.97 -6.99
N ARG A 236 -0.43 -19.31 -7.57
CA ARG A 236 0.81 -19.94 -8.01
C ARG A 236 1.92 -18.91 -7.86
N ALA A 237 3.06 -19.37 -7.36
CA ALA A 237 4.25 -18.55 -7.31
C ALA A 237 4.65 -18.08 -8.72
N ARG A 238 5.41 -17.00 -8.76
CA ARG A 238 5.96 -16.40 -9.96
C ARG A 238 7.38 -15.94 -9.73
N THR A 239 8.13 -15.90 -10.81
CA THR A 239 9.44 -15.27 -10.88
C THR A 239 9.34 -14.01 -11.74
N GLU A 240 9.85 -12.91 -11.24
CA GLU A 240 10.00 -11.65 -11.97
C GLU A 240 11.48 -11.31 -12.09
N VAL A 241 11.89 -10.85 -13.28
CA VAL A 241 13.25 -10.38 -13.54
C VAL A 241 13.17 -8.93 -13.96
N TRP A 242 13.85 -8.07 -13.20
CA TRP A 242 13.96 -6.65 -13.46
C TRP A 242 15.39 -6.32 -13.82
N GLY A 243 15.59 -5.54 -14.87
CA GLY A 243 16.92 -5.13 -15.30
C GLY A 243 16.97 -3.67 -15.70
N SER A 244 18.16 -3.10 -15.55
CA SER A 244 18.55 -1.83 -16.14
C SER A 244 19.09 -2.10 -17.55
N VAL A 245 18.57 -1.40 -18.56
CA VAL A 245 19.05 -1.51 -19.93
C VAL A 245 19.68 -0.19 -20.31
N ASP A 246 20.94 -0.22 -20.73
CA ASP A 246 21.73 0.98 -21.06
C ASP A 246 21.88 1.97 -19.86
N GLY A 247 21.80 1.47 -18.62
CA GLY A 247 21.92 2.26 -17.38
C GLY A 247 20.62 2.97 -16.96
N GLU A 248 19.52 2.79 -17.70
CA GLU A 248 18.20 3.37 -17.38
C GLU A 248 17.56 2.70 -16.15
N PRO A 249 16.55 3.33 -15.52
CA PRO A 249 15.86 2.77 -14.36
C PRO A 249 15.39 1.32 -14.57
N TYR A 250 15.44 0.50 -13.51
CA TYR A 250 15.03 -0.90 -13.54
C TYR A 250 13.59 -1.06 -14.06
N THR A 251 13.41 -1.92 -15.07
CA THR A 251 12.11 -2.23 -15.69
C THR A 251 11.85 -3.73 -15.66
N LEU A 252 10.58 -4.13 -15.61
CA LEU A 252 10.19 -5.53 -15.65
C LEU A 252 10.52 -6.13 -17.02
N MET A 253 11.51 -7.02 -17.06
CA MET A 253 11.95 -7.69 -18.29
C MET A 253 11.26 -9.03 -18.51
N ASP A 254 10.90 -9.73 -17.44
CA ASP A 254 10.23 -11.03 -17.51
C ASP A 254 9.33 -11.29 -16.32
N LYS A 255 8.28 -12.07 -16.57
CA LYS A 255 7.36 -12.57 -15.56
C LYS A 255 6.91 -13.96 -15.93
N VAL A 256 7.34 -14.93 -15.13
CA VAL A 256 7.08 -16.35 -15.36
C VAL A 256 6.34 -16.93 -14.16
N TYR A 257 5.12 -17.38 -14.39
CA TYR A 257 4.37 -18.11 -13.39
C TYR A 257 4.82 -19.58 -13.30
N GLU A 258 4.79 -20.15 -12.09
CA GLU A 258 5.01 -21.57 -11.90
C GLU A 258 3.97 -22.41 -12.65
N ARG A 259 4.40 -23.61 -13.05
CA ARG A 259 3.52 -24.55 -13.74
C ARG A 259 2.44 -25.06 -12.81
N SER A 260 1.19 -24.97 -13.27
CA SER A 260 0.03 -25.46 -12.52
C SER A 260 -0.86 -26.36 -13.37
N THR A 261 -1.56 -27.28 -12.71
CA THR A 261 -2.65 -28.08 -13.31
C THR A 261 -4.02 -27.43 -13.14
N CYS A 262 -4.10 -26.25 -12.53
CA CYS A 262 -5.32 -25.48 -12.35
C CYS A 262 -5.87 -25.05 -13.72
N LEU A 263 -7.11 -25.46 -14.02
CA LEU A 263 -7.77 -25.12 -15.27
C LEU A 263 -8.00 -23.61 -15.40
N TYR A 264 -8.34 -22.94 -14.29
CA TYR A 264 -8.54 -21.48 -14.27
C TYR A 264 -7.28 -20.74 -14.71
N PHE A 265 -6.12 -21.07 -14.16
CA PHE A 265 -4.85 -20.47 -14.60
C PHE A 265 -4.53 -20.71 -16.07
N LYS A 266 -4.88 -21.88 -16.61
CA LYS A 266 -4.72 -22.13 -18.05
C LYS A 266 -5.59 -21.19 -18.90
N VAL A 267 -6.79 -20.88 -18.42
CA VAL A 267 -7.71 -19.92 -19.06
C VAL A 267 -7.15 -18.50 -18.97
N LEU A 268 -6.61 -18.10 -17.81
CA LEU A 268 -5.94 -16.81 -17.64
C LEU A 268 -4.72 -16.67 -18.57
N ASP A 269 -3.85 -17.69 -18.62
CA ASP A 269 -2.68 -17.72 -19.51
C ASP A 269 -3.09 -17.60 -20.99
N ALA A 270 -4.21 -18.23 -21.38
CA ALA A 270 -4.74 -18.11 -22.73
C ALA A 270 -5.33 -16.72 -23.01
N GLY A 271 -5.91 -16.08 -22.01
CA GLY A 271 -6.37 -14.68 -22.05
C GLY A 271 -5.22 -13.71 -22.26
N GLU A 272 -4.16 -13.86 -21.48
CA GLU A 272 -2.94 -13.06 -21.61
C GLU A 272 -2.24 -13.29 -22.96
N ALA A 273 -2.23 -14.53 -23.44
CA ALA A 273 -1.71 -14.81 -24.78
C ALA A 273 -2.52 -14.12 -25.89
N LEU A 274 -3.82 -13.88 -25.66
CA LEU A 274 -4.70 -13.20 -26.60
C LEU A 274 -4.48 -11.68 -26.60
N THR A 275 -4.25 -11.07 -25.44
CA THR A 275 -3.94 -9.63 -25.32
C THR A 275 -2.58 -9.31 -25.94
N ARG A 276 -1.58 -10.18 -25.75
CA ARG A 276 -0.22 -10.07 -26.32
C ARG A 276 -0.09 -10.54 -27.77
N TYR A 277 -1.19 -10.58 -28.54
CA TYR A 277 -1.18 -11.08 -29.91
C TYR A 277 -0.18 -10.37 -30.84
N GLN A 278 0.19 -9.12 -30.56
CA GLN A 278 1.18 -8.38 -31.34
C GLN A 278 2.61 -8.94 -31.16
N GLU A 279 2.91 -9.46 -29.98
CA GLU A 279 4.22 -9.99 -29.62
C GLU A 279 4.36 -11.47 -29.99
N ILE A 280 3.35 -12.27 -29.65
CA ILE A 280 3.44 -13.75 -29.71
C ILE A 280 2.47 -14.40 -30.71
N GLY A 281 1.54 -13.62 -31.28
CA GLY A 281 0.58 -14.09 -32.28
C GLY A 281 -0.61 -14.88 -31.73
N LEU A 282 -1.68 -14.95 -32.52
CA LEU A 282 -2.95 -15.62 -32.14
C LEU A 282 -2.84 -17.16 -32.01
N VAL A 283 -1.82 -17.77 -32.61
CA VAL A 283 -1.64 -19.24 -32.60
C VAL A 283 -1.45 -19.74 -31.16
N GLN A 284 -0.67 -19.02 -30.35
CA GLN A 284 -0.41 -19.41 -28.98
C GLN A 284 -1.70 -19.39 -28.14
N ALA A 285 -2.49 -18.31 -28.24
CA ALA A 285 -3.79 -18.21 -27.56
C ALA A 285 -4.74 -19.34 -27.98
N ARG A 286 -4.83 -19.63 -29.29
CA ARG A 286 -5.64 -20.73 -29.83
C ARG A 286 -5.23 -22.08 -29.23
N GLU A 287 -3.94 -22.39 -29.20
CA GLU A 287 -3.43 -23.64 -28.62
C GLU A 287 -3.74 -23.73 -27.12
N MET A 288 -3.56 -22.65 -26.38
CA MET A 288 -3.82 -22.61 -24.94
C MET A 288 -5.31 -22.80 -24.61
N TYR A 289 -6.22 -22.13 -25.33
CA TYR A 289 -7.66 -22.36 -25.15
C TYR A 289 -8.08 -23.77 -25.58
N ASN A 290 -7.51 -24.32 -26.66
CA ASN A 290 -7.78 -25.70 -27.05
C ASN A 290 -7.30 -26.71 -26.00
N GLU A 291 -6.16 -26.45 -25.35
CA GLU A 291 -5.71 -27.23 -24.19
C GLU A 291 -6.67 -27.10 -23.01
N ALA A 292 -7.15 -25.90 -22.68
CA ALA A 292 -8.15 -25.70 -21.64
C ALA A 292 -9.42 -26.55 -21.90
N VAL A 293 -9.86 -26.62 -23.17
CA VAL A 293 -11.02 -27.41 -23.60
C VAL A 293 -10.77 -28.91 -23.57
N THR A 294 -9.59 -29.40 -23.99
CA THR A 294 -9.38 -30.83 -24.30
C THR A 294 -8.51 -31.58 -23.28
N ASN A 295 -7.64 -30.89 -22.55
CA ASN A 295 -6.69 -31.50 -21.63
C ASN A 295 -7.40 -31.97 -20.36
N ARG A 296 -7.38 -33.28 -20.11
CA ARG A 296 -8.01 -33.92 -18.95
C ARG A 296 -7.15 -33.90 -17.68
N ASN A 297 -5.89 -33.49 -17.79
CA ASN A 297 -5.01 -33.31 -16.63
C ASN A 297 -5.21 -31.95 -15.95
N LEU A 298 -5.93 -31.01 -16.60
CA LEU A 298 -6.33 -29.76 -15.99
C LEU A 298 -7.55 -30.00 -15.09
N VAL A 299 -7.44 -29.59 -13.83
CA VAL A 299 -8.42 -29.83 -12.77
C VAL A 299 -9.01 -28.50 -12.28
N PRO A 300 -10.26 -28.49 -11.79
CA PRO A 300 -10.81 -27.35 -11.08
C PRO A 300 -9.95 -27.00 -9.86
N CYS A 301 -9.84 -25.72 -9.57
CA CYS A 301 -9.01 -25.15 -8.49
C CYS A 301 -9.74 -24.07 -7.70
N GLY A 302 -10.96 -23.70 -8.10
CA GLY A 302 -11.89 -22.93 -7.31
C GLY A 302 -12.74 -23.83 -6.38
N GLN A 303 -13.65 -23.20 -5.65
CA GLN A 303 -14.55 -23.88 -4.71
C GLN A 303 -15.95 -24.13 -5.29
N ARG A 304 -16.24 -23.62 -6.50
CA ARG A 304 -17.59 -23.64 -7.09
C ARG A 304 -17.93 -24.97 -7.78
N PRO A 305 -19.14 -25.52 -7.54
CA PRO A 305 -19.64 -26.66 -8.31
C PRO A 305 -19.79 -26.30 -9.80
N GLY A 306 -19.31 -27.18 -10.68
CA GLY A 306 -19.46 -27.00 -12.13
C GLY A 306 -18.37 -26.18 -12.81
N GLU A 307 -17.36 -25.69 -12.07
CA GLU A 307 -16.20 -24.94 -12.59
C GLU A 307 -15.62 -25.52 -13.89
N ALA A 308 -15.40 -26.84 -13.93
CA ALA A 308 -14.75 -27.46 -15.07
C ALA A 308 -15.59 -27.33 -16.37
N ASP A 309 -16.91 -27.41 -16.27
CA ASP A 309 -17.80 -27.24 -17.42
C ASP A 309 -17.90 -25.75 -17.79
N GLU A 310 -17.94 -24.88 -16.79
CA GLU A 310 -17.95 -23.42 -16.94
C GLU A 310 -16.71 -22.93 -17.71
N LEU A 311 -15.51 -23.20 -17.21
CA LEU A 311 -14.25 -22.75 -17.81
C LEU A 311 -14.00 -23.35 -19.20
N ARG A 312 -14.39 -24.62 -19.42
CA ARG A 312 -14.29 -25.25 -20.76
C ARG A 312 -15.26 -24.64 -21.75
N SER A 313 -16.48 -24.33 -21.31
CA SER A 313 -17.49 -23.69 -22.15
C SER A 313 -17.11 -22.23 -22.48
N PHE A 314 -16.56 -21.48 -21.52
CA PHE A 314 -15.95 -20.17 -21.76
C PHE A 314 -14.77 -20.25 -22.74
N SER A 315 -13.90 -21.25 -22.58
CA SER A 315 -12.75 -21.45 -23.48
C SER A 315 -13.19 -21.73 -24.93
N LEU A 316 -14.30 -22.44 -25.14
CA LEU A 316 -14.87 -22.65 -26.49
C LEU A 316 -15.40 -21.34 -27.09
N PHE A 317 -16.02 -20.48 -26.28
CA PHE A 317 -16.40 -19.14 -26.75
C PHE A 317 -15.17 -18.31 -27.12
N ARG A 318 -14.11 -18.35 -26.30
CA ARG A 318 -12.83 -17.69 -26.60
C ARG A 318 -12.17 -18.23 -27.87
N LEU A 319 -12.21 -19.54 -28.11
CA LEU A 319 -11.75 -20.12 -29.38
C LEU A 319 -12.49 -19.54 -30.58
N ALA A 320 -13.83 -19.40 -30.50
CA ALA A 320 -14.59 -18.77 -31.56
C ALA A 320 -14.11 -17.34 -31.85
N LEU A 321 -13.81 -16.56 -30.80
CA LEU A 321 -13.26 -15.22 -30.93
C LEU A 321 -11.86 -15.22 -31.57
N VAL A 322 -10.95 -16.09 -31.12
CA VAL A 322 -9.60 -16.21 -31.70
C VAL A 322 -9.66 -16.61 -33.17
N ASP A 323 -10.54 -17.55 -33.53
CA ASP A 323 -10.75 -17.98 -34.91
C ASP A 323 -11.31 -16.86 -35.79
N ALA A 324 -12.19 -16.02 -35.25
CA ALA A 324 -12.68 -14.83 -35.94
C ALA A 324 -11.53 -13.86 -36.26
N TYR A 325 -10.70 -13.55 -35.26
CA TYR A 325 -9.53 -12.66 -35.42
C TYR A 325 -8.46 -13.24 -36.36
N ALA A 326 -8.35 -14.56 -36.43
CA ALA A 326 -7.50 -15.25 -37.40
C ALA A 326 -8.06 -15.23 -38.83
N GLY A 327 -9.27 -14.70 -39.05
CA GLY A 327 -9.93 -14.65 -40.35
C GLY A 327 -10.55 -15.99 -40.77
N GLU A 328 -10.91 -16.83 -39.80
CA GLU A 328 -11.45 -18.19 -40.00
C GLU A 328 -12.91 -18.28 -39.52
N PRO A 329 -13.88 -17.67 -40.24
CA PRO A 329 -15.28 -17.59 -39.78
C PRO A 329 -15.98 -18.94 -39.68
N ASP A 330 -15.60 -19.92 -40.52
CA ASP A 330 -16.16 -21.28 -40.45
C ASP A 330 -15.69 -22.01 -39.18
N ALA A 331 -14.42 -21.81 -38.77
CA ALA A 331 -13.88 -22.36 -37.52
C ALA A 331 -14.51 -21.68 -36.30
N ALA A 332 -14.71 -20.36 -36.36
CA ALA A 332 -15.43 -19.63 -35.32
C ALA A 332 -16.87 -20.17 -35.11
N ALA A 333 -17.60 -20.42 -36.21
CA ALA A 333 -18.93 -21.02 -36.16
C ALA A 333 -18.90 -22.47 -35.64
N GLU A 334 -17.86 -23.25 -35.95
CA GLU A 334 -17.68 -24.61 -35.44
C GLU A 334 -17.44 -24.63 -33.93
N SER A 335 -16.62 -23.70 -33.41
CA SER A 335 -16.38 -23.52 -31.97
C SER A 335 -17.68 -23.21 -31.20
N VAL A 336 -18.55 -22.34 -31.74
CA VAL A 336 -19.87 -22.05 -31.15
C VAL A 336 -20.82 -23.26 -31.25
N ALA A 337 -20.82 -23.99 -32.37
CA ALA A 337 -21.62 -25.20 -32.51
C ALA A 337 -21.19 -26.30 -31.52
N GLN A 338 -19.88 -26.45 -31.31
CA GLN A 338 -19.33 -27.37 -30.31
C GLN A 338 -19.73 -26.95 -28.89
N LEU A 339 -19.67 -25.66 -28.58
CA LEU A 339 -20.13 -25.09 -27.31
C LEU A 339 -21.58 -25.46 -27.03
N GLN A 340 -22.48 -25.25 -28.00
CA GLN A 340 -23.90 -25.60 -27.88
C GLN A 340 -24.15 -27.10 -27.74
N GLN A 341 -23.35 -27.92 -28.42
CA GLN A 341 -23.50 -29.37 -28.38
C GLN A 341 -22.99 -29.97 -27.06
N ALA A 342 -21.84 -29.51 -26.58
CA ALA A 342 -21.16 -30.06 -25.40
C ALA A 342 -21.72 -29.49 -24.09
N TYR A 343 -22.13 -28.22 -24.09
CA TYR A 343 -22.56 -27.47 -22.91
C TYR A 343 -23.88 -26.70 -23.18
N PRO A 344 -24.99 -27.38 -23.52
CA PRO A 344 -26.24 -26.74 -23.92
C PRO A 344 -26.86 -25.86 -22.82
N ASP A 345 -26.55 -26.14 -21.55
CA ASP A 345 -27.07 -25.41 -20.38
C ASP A 345 -26.10 -24.31 -19.90
N SER A 346 -24.95 -24.11 -20.56
CA SER A 346 -23.98 -23.08 -20.18
C SER A 346 -24.45 -21.68 -20.64
N ILE A 347 -24.25 -20.68 -19.78
CA ILE A 347 -24.49 -19.26 -20.10
C ILE A 347 -23.70 -18.83 -21.34
N TYR A 348 -22.50 -19.40 -21.52
CA TYR A 348 -21.63 -19.11 -22.65
C TYR A 348 -22.17 -19.66 -23.97
N ALA A 349 -23.05 -20.68 -23.96
CA ALA A 349 -23.69 -21.16 -25.18
C ALA A 349 -24.69 -20.15 -25.74
N ALA A 350 -25.42 -19.45 -24.87
CA ALA A 350 -26.31 -18.36 -25.28
C ALA A 350 -25.51 -17.11 -25.69
N LEU A 351 -24.47 -16.76 -24.91
CA LEU A 351 -23.57 -15.65 -25.24
C LEU A 351 -22.87 -15.86 -26.59
N GLY A 352 -22.33 -17.06 -26.83
CA GLY A 352 -21.67 -17.42 -28.09
C GLY A 352 -22.63 -17.40 -29.29
N GLN A 353 -23.91 -17.74 -29.09
CA GLN A 353 -24.92 -17.62 -30.15
C GLN A 353 -25.24 -16.15 -30.46
N ALA A 354 -25.41 -15.30 -29.44
CA ALA A 354 -25.64 -13.87 -29.64
C ALA A 354 -24.46 -13.21 -30.38
N TRP A 355 -23.24 -13.57 -29.99
CA TRP A 355 -22.02 -13.16 -30.68
C TRP A 355 -21.99 -13.64 -32.15
N LEU A 356 -22.28 -14.93 -32.40
CA LEU A 356 -22.25 -15.50 -33.75
C LEU A 356 -23.29 -14.87 -34.68
N ASP A 357 -24.51 -14.61 -34.18
CA ASP A 357 -25.57 -13.97 -34.98
C ASP A 357 -25.15 -12.56 -35.43
N ALA A 358 -24.55 -11.78 -34.53
CA ALA A 358 -24.02 -10.46 -34.86
C ALA A 358 -22.82 -10.54 -35.82
N TYR A 359 -21.89 -11.49 -35.59
CA TYR A 359 -20.75 -11.70 -36.45
C TYR A 359 -21.16 -12.12 -37.87
N GLN A 360 -22.16 -13.00 -38.03
CA GLN A 360 -22.67 -13.41 -39.34
C GLN A 360 -23.47 -12.32 -40.06
N ALA A 361 -24.10 -11.41 -39.33
CA ALA A 361 -24.85 -10.30 -39.90
C ALA A 361 -23.94 -9.20 -40.48
N GLY A 362 -22.85 -8.87 -39.78
CA GLY A 362 -21.98 -7.72 -40.12
C GLY A 362 -20.57 -8.07 -40.59
N GLY A 363 -20.05 -9.27 -40.27
CA GLY A 363 -18.65 -9.64 -40.47
C GLY A 363 -17.66 -8.85 -39.61
N ASN A 364 -18.15 -8.05 -38.67
CA ASN A 364 -17.36 -7.17 -37.80
C ASN A 364 -17.28 -7.76 -36.39
N ILE A 365 -16.06 -8.01 -35.92
CA ILE A 365 -15.83 -8.59 -34.59
C ILE A 365 -16.17 -7.59 -33.47
N ALA A 366 -15.98 -6.29 -33.70
CA ALA A 366 -16.33 -5.27 -32.71
C ALA A 366 -17.85 -5.23 -32.45
N ASP A 367 -18.67 -5.33 -33.50
CA ASP A 367 -20.13 -5.38 -33.38
C ASP A 367 -20.59 -6.69 -32.72
N ALA A 368 -19.90 -7.80 -33.02
CA ALA A 368 -20.15 -9.09 -32.39
C ALA A 368 -19.80 -9.08 -30.89
N CYS A 369 -18.67 -8.48 -30.53
CA CYS A 369 -18.29 -8.29 -29.13
C CYS A 369 -19.24 -7.34 -28.40
N ALA A 370 -19.71 -6.25 -29.03
CA ALA A 370 -20.73 -5.40 -28.44
C ALA A 370 -22.03 -6.16 -28.14
N ALA A 371 -22.44 -7.10 -29.00
CA ALA A 371 -23.59 -7.98 -28.73
C ALA A 371 -23.33 -8.96 -27.58
N ALA A 372 -22.11 -9.51 -27.48
CA ALA A 372 -21.71 -10.37 -26.36
C ALA A 372 -21.67 -9.60 -25.03
N THR A 373 -21.12 -8.38 -25.01
CA THR A 373 -21.09 -7.50 -23.84
C THR A 373 -22.52 -7.12 -23.41
N ALA A 374 -23.39 -6.72 -24.35
CA ALA A 374 -24.77 -6.41 -24.03
C ALA A 374 -25.56 -7.61 -23.49
N PHE A 375 -25.23 -8.84 -23.94
CA PHE A 375 -25.76 -10.06 -23.36
C PHE A 375 -25.22 -10.26 -21.93
N ALA A 376 -23.92 -10.08 -21.72
CA ALA A 376 -23.27 -10.26 -20.43
C ALA A 376 -23.76 -9.27 -19.37
N GLU A 377 -23.99 -7.99 -19.72
CA GLU A 377 -24.59 -6.99 -18.83
C GLU A 377 -26.00 -7.38 -18.35
N GLN A 378 -26.75 -8.10 -19.18
CA GLN A 378 -28.08 -8.61 -18.83
C GLN A 378 -28.04 -9.93 -18.06
N ASN A 379 -26.87 -10.59 -18.02
CA ASN A 379 -26.63 -11.87 -17.35
C ASN A 379 -25.28 -11.82 -16.61
N PRO A 380 -25.18 -11.07 -15.50
CA PRO A 380 -23.92 -10.84 -14.78
C PRO A 380 -23.18 -12.11 -14.36
N GLU A 381 -23.91 -13.22 -14.16
CA GLU A 381 -23.33 -14.52 -13.85
C GLU A 381 -22.33 -15.01 -14.92
N SER A 382 -22.33 -14.42 -16.11
CA SER A 382 -21.37 -14.72 -17.18
C SER A 382 -19.95 -14.20 -16.94
N TYR A 383 -19.76 -13.18 -16.10
CA TYR A 383 -18.43 -12.64 -15.75
C TYR A 383 -18.14 -12.66 -14.25
N GLU A 384 -19.18 -12.56 -13.40
CA GLU A 384 -19.03 -12.74 -11.94
C GLU A 384 -18.44 -14.12 -11.62
N ALA A 385 -18.87 -15.13 -12.37
CA ALA A 385 -18.39 -16.50 -12.23
C ALA A 385 -16.88 -16.65 -12.48
N LEU A 386 -16.31 -15.83 -13.38
CA LEU A 386 -14.87 -15.81 -13.67
C LEU A 386 -14.08 -14.97 -12.66
N SER A 387 -14.76 -14.11 -11.92
CA SER A 387 -14.17 -13.25 -10.89
C SER A 387 -14.14 -13.92 -9.50
N ASP A 388 -14.98 -14.94 -9.28
CA ASP A 388 -15.10 -15.66 -8.01
C ASP A 388 -13.97 -16.68 -7.77
N TYR A 389 -12.73 -16.20 -7.82
CA TYR A 389 -11.50 -16.94 -7.58
C TYR A 389 -10.60 -16.26 -6.54
N GLY A 390 -11.15 -15.42 -5.68
CA GLY A 390 -10.41 -14.73 -4.61
C GLY A 390 -9.51 -13.60 -5.09
N TYR A 391 -9.09 -12.74 -4.14
CA TYR A 391 -8.51 -11.43 -4.44
C TYR A 391 -7.15 -11.45 -5.12
N ALA A 392 -6.44 -12.59 -5.11
CA ALA A 392 -5.17 -12.72 -5.82
C ALA A 392 -5.36 -12.96 -7.33
N ASN A 393 -6.61 -13.02 -7.79
CA ASN A 393 -6.97 -13.33 -9.16
C ASN A 393 -7.72 -12.15 -9.83
N PRO A 394 -7.68 -12.04 -11.17
CA PRO A 394 -8.31 -10.93 -11.87
C PRO A 394 -9.83 -10.87 -11.67
N THR A 395 -10.38 -9.66 -11.57
CA THR A 395 -11.82 -9.42 -11.69
C THR A 395 -12.19 -9.22 -13.16
N PHE A 396 -13.29 -9.82 -13.60
CA PHE A 396 -13.83 -9.71 -14.95
C PHE A 396 -15.07 -8.83 -14.98
N THR A 397 -15.18 -8.01 -16.00
CA THR A 397 -16.37 -7.25 -16.37
C THR A 397 -17.04 -7.84 -17.62
N ALA A 398 -18.23 -7.35 -17.97
CA ALA A 398 -18.92 -7.74 -19.20
C ALA A 398 -18.09 -7.48 -20.47
N THR A 399 -17.27 -6.44 -20.48
CA THR A 399 -16.39 -6.09 -21.61
C THR A 399 -15.25 -7.09 -21.77
N ASP A 400 -14.75 -7.62 -20.65
CA ASP A 400 -13.59 -8.51 -20.66
C ASP A 400 -13.89 -9.84 -21.34
N LEU A 401 -15.15 -10.29 -21.39
CA LEU A 401 -15.54 -11.54 -22.05
C LEU A 401 -15.20 -11.55 -23.54
N CYS A 402 -15.28 -10.39 -24.23
CA CYS A 402 -15.02 -10.27 -25.67
C CYS A 402 -14.15 -9.03 -25.98
N PRO A 403 -12.82 -9.13 -25.78
CA PRO A 403 -11.90 -8.03 -26.03
C PRO A 403 -11.85 -7.68 -27.51
N VAL A 404 -11.89 -6.37 -27.79
CA VAL A 404 -11.73 -5.83 -29.14
C VAL A 404 -10.24 -5.61 -29.42
N LEU A 405 -9.66 -6.44 -30.28
CA LEU A 405 -8.25 -6.36 -30.65
C LEU A 405 -8.06 -5.42 -31.85
N ALA A 406 -6.98 -4.62 -31.83
CA ALA A 406 -6.58 -3.74 -32.93
C ALA A 406 -5.99 -4.49 -34.15
N ILE A 407 -6.61 -5.61 -34.54
CA ILE A 407 -6.24 -6.39 -35.73
C ILE A 407 -6.98 -5.77 -36.91
N GLN A 408 -6.27 -5.00 -37.74
CA GLN A 408 -6.87 -4.42 -38.95
C GLN A 408 -7.39 -5.55 -39.87
N PRO A 409 -8.70 -5.63 -40.17
CA PRO A 409 -9.16 -6.45 -41.28
C PRO A 409 -8.66 -5.84 -42.59
N ALA A 410 -8.31 -6.69 -43.56
CA ALA A 410 -7.97 -6.24 -44.91
C ALA A 410 -9.10 -5.38 -45.48
N ALA A 411 -8.86 -4.08 -45.61
CA ALA A 411 -9.87 -3.10 -46.00
C ALA A 411 -10.41 -3.38 -47.42
N THR A 412 -11.74 -3.40 -47.56
CA THR A 412 -12.40 -3.02 -48.81
C THR A 412 -12.68 -1.51 -48.71
N PRO A 413 -12.23 -0.66 -49.66
CA PRO A 413 -12.33 0.78 -49.51
C PRO A 413 -13.72 1.28 -49.95
N GLU A 414 -14.38 2.08 -49.10
CA GLU A 414 -15.44 3.01 -49.53
C GLU A 414 -15.47 4.27 -48.63
N PRO A 415 -16.09 5.38 -49.07
CA PRO A 415 -15.48 6.69 -49.05
C PRO A 415 -15.97 7.54 -47.88
N ALA A 416 -15.17 8.57 -47.58
CA ALA A 416 -15.43 9.59 -46.58
C ALA A 416 -16.87 10.17 -46.66
N ALA A 417 -17.59 10.07 -45.54
CA ALA A 417 -18.79 10.85 -45.29
C ALA A 417 -18.62 11.59 -43.96
N THR A 418 -18.72 12.91 -44.06
CA THR A 418 -18.80 13.91 -43.00
C THR A 418 -19.91 13.59 -41.99
N ALA A 419 -19.59 13.62 -40.70
CA ALA A 419 -20.57 13.58 -39.61
C ALA A 419 -20.56 14.92 -38.85
N GLU A 420 -21.67 15.63 -38.96
CA GLU A 420 -22.08 16.72 -38.08
C GLU A 420 -22.52 16.17 -36.71
N THR A 421 -22.15 16.88 -35.65
CA THR A 421 -22.55 16.66 -34.26
C THR A 421 -24.05 16.94 -34.04
N PRO A 422 -24.76 16.14 -33.23
CA PRO A 422 -25.94 16.61 -32.52
C PRO A 422 -25.67 16.72 -31.01
N ALA A 423 -26.05 17.87 -30.47
CA ALA A 423 -26.06 18.20 -29.06
C ALA A 423 -27.12 17.39 -28.29
N ALA A 424 -26.78 17.00 -27.06
CA ALA A 424 -27.74 16.56 -26.05
C ALA A 424 -27.47 17.31 -24.73
N THR A 425 -28.47 18.06 -24.32
CA THR A 425 -28.61 18.73 -23.02
C THR A 425 -28.91 17.75 -21.90
N ALA A 426 -28.24 17.89 -20.76
CA ALA A 426 -28.75 17.45 -19.45
C ALA A 426 -28.29 18.42 -18.35
N THR A 427 -29.12 18.53 -17.33
CA THR A 427 -29.19 19.57 -16.30
C THR A 427 -28.47 19.12 -15.02
N GLU A 428 -27.72 20.02 -14.37
CA GLU A 428 -27.01 19.79 -13.10
C GLU A 428 -27.90 19.73 -11.85
N PRO A 429 -27.32 19.30 -10.71
CA PRO A 429 -27.07 20.27 -9.63
C PRO A 429 -25.65 20.26 -9.01
N ILE A 430 -24.94 21.40 -9.15
CA ILE A 430 -24.11 22.19 -8.18
C ILE A 430 -23.33 21.52 -7.02
N THR A 431 -21.98 21.71 -7.06
CA THR A 431 -21.02 22.06 -5.96
C THR A 431 -19.61 22.34 -6.55
N PRO A 432 -18.67 23.01 -5.84
CA PRO A 432 -18.58 24.43 -5.49
C PRO A 432 -17.55 25.21 -6.34
N ILE A 433 -17.63 26.55 -6.26
CA ILE A 433 -16.82 27.52 -7.00
C ILE A 433 -15.63 27.95 -6.14
N LEU A 434 -14.41 27.75 -6.65
CA LEU A 434 -13.24 28.57 -6.31
C LEU A 434 -12.39 28.79 -7.58
N THR A 435 -13.00 29.42 -8.58
CA THR A 435 -12.26 30.14 -9.62
C THR A 435 -12.44 31.63 -9.38
N LEU A 436 -11.33 32.34 -9.14
CA LEU A 436 -11.34 33.80 -9.09
C LEU A 436 -11.81 34.35 -10.45
N THR A 437 -13.00 34.96 -10.43
CA THR A 437 -13.58 35.92 -11.38
C THR A 437 -12.82 36.19 -12.69
N ALA A 438 -13.18 35.47 -13.75
CA ALA A 438 -12.96 35.90 -15.13
C ALA A 438 -14.04 36.92 -15.53
N THR A 439 -13.68 38.20 -15.60
CA THR A 439 -14.34 39.13 -16.55
C THR A 439 -13.36 39.48 -17.65
N THR A 440 -13.07 38.51 -18.52
CA THR A 440 -12.63 38.79 -19.88
C THR A 440 -12.95 37.60 -20.78
N ASP A 441 -13.79 37.87 -21.76
CA ASP A 441 -14.15 36.99 -22.86
C ASP A 441 -12.90 36.71 -23.71
N VAL A 442 -12.27 35.54 -23.55
CA VAL A 442 -11.08 35.13 -24.33
C VAL A 442 -11.52 34.35 -25.56
N SER A 443 -12.35 34.98 -26.39
CA SER A 443 -12.51 34.63 -27.80
C SER A 443 -11.98 35.76 -28.67
N ALA A 444 -10.74 36.20 -28.44
CA ALA A 444 -9.89 36.87 -29.44
C ALA A 444 -8.58 37.39 -28.82
N VAL A 445 -7.55 36.55 -28.63
CA VAL A 445 -6.15 36.88 -28.97
C VAL A 445 -5.40 35.56 -29.10
N ALA A 446 -4.94 35.21 -30.31
CA ALA A 446 -3.83 34.27 -30.45
C ALA A 446 -2.53 35.07 -30.21
N PRO A 447 -1.68 34.72 -29.24
CA PRO A 447 -0.38 35.35 -29.16
C PRO A 447 0.51 34.76 -30.25
N VAL A 448 0.97 35.62 -31.15
CA VAL A 448 2.07 35.32 -32.07
C VAL A 448 3.35 35.50 -31.26
N LEU A 449 3.94 34.43 -30.77
CA LEU A 449 5.26 34.46 -30.14
C LEU A 449 6.34 34.43 -31.24
N SER A 450 7.24 35.42 -31.20
CA SER A 450 8.37 35.55 -32.11
C SER A 450 9.68 35.56 -31.31
N GLY A 451 10.41 34.44 -31.32
CA GLY A 451 11.87 34.33 -31.27
C GLY A 451 12.63 34.61 -29.95
N THR A 452 13.16 33.51 -29.37
CA THR A 452 14.40 33.31 -28.58
C THR A 452 14.83 34.36 -27.53
N ASP A 453 14.94 33.87 -26.28
CA ASP A 453 14.96 34.53 -24.96
C ASP A 453 13.55 34.95 -24.50
N GLY A 454 12.80 33.98 -23.96
CA GLY A 454 11.40 34.11 -23.52
C GLY A 454 10.43 33.04 -24.04
N GLU A 455 10.92 31.89 -24.50
CA GLU A 455 10.10 30.78 -24.97
C GLU A 455 9.91 29.76 -23.83
N LEU A 456 8.67 29.30 -23.63
CA LEU A 456 8.36 28.31 -22.61
C LEU A 456 9.10 27.00 -22.90
N PRO A 457 9.61 26.31 -21.86
CA PRO A 457 10.23 24.99 -22.01
C PRO A 457 9.35 23.96 -22.73
N ALA A 458 10.00 22.96 -23.33
CA ALA A 458 9.30 21.81 -23.92
C ALA A 458 8.59 20.99 -22.84
N CYS A 459 7.52 20.29 -23.23
CA CYS A 459 6.75 19.46 -22.33
C CYS A 459 7.57 18.25 -21.84
N PRO A 460 7.67 18.05 -20.51
CA PRO A 460 8.21 16.82 -19.94
C PRO A 460 7.35 15.60 -20.32
N THR A 461 7.98 14.43 -20.39
CA THR A 461 7.30 13.15 -20.62
C THR A 461 7.18 12.30 -19.35
N THR A 462 7.80 12.72 -18.25
CA THR A 462 7.78 12.07 -16.93
C THR A 462 7.46 13.09 -15.85
N LEU A 463 7.00 12.63 -14.69
CA LEU A 463 6.70 13.49 -13.54
C LEU A 463 7.96 14.19 -12.99
N ASP A 464 9.09 13.50 -12.89
CA ASP A 464 10.36 14.11 -12.48
C ASP A 464 10.82 15.20 -13.44
N GLY A 465 10.49 15.05 -14.71
CA GLY A 465 10.73 16.09 -15.71
C GLY A 465 9.96 17.39 -15.40
N TYR A 466 8.77 17.31 -14.78
CA TYR A 466 8.08 18.52 -14.30
C TYR A 466 8.82 19.19 -13.15
N ALA A 467 9.37 18.40 -12.22
CA ALA A 467 10.11 18.91 -11.07
C ALA A 467 11.29 19.82 -11.48
N SER A 468 12.01 19.44 -12.54
CA SER A 468 13.15 20.20 -13.05
C SER A 468 12.77 21.40 -13.94
N VAL A 469 11.65 21.32 -14.66
CA VAL A 469 11.28 22.31 -15.69
C VAL A 469 10.44 23.47 -15.14
N LEU A 470 9.61 23.22 -14.13
CA LEU A 470 8.67 24.21 -13.59
C LEU A 470 9.33 25.52 -13.12
N PRO A 471 10.50 25.54 -12.44
CA PRO A 471 11.17 26.79 -12.07
C PRO A 471 11.47 27.70 -13.28
N ALA A 472 11.83 27.11 -14.43
CA ALA A 472 12.08 27.88 -15.65
C ALA A 472 10.78 28.40 -16.28
N VAL A 473 9.69 27.62 -16.23
CA VAL A 473 8.35 28.04 -16.69
C VAL A 473 7.88 29.25 -15.87
N ILE A 474 8.02 29.19 -14.55
CA ILE A 474 7.61 30.27 -13.64
C ILE A 474 8.47 31.52 -13.88
N ALA A 475 9.79 31.36 -14.04
CA ALA A 475 10.68 32.48 -14.33
C ALA A 475 10.36 33.18 -15.66
N VAL A 476 10.06 32.42 -16.72
CA VAL A 476 9.70 32.98 -18.04
C VAL A 476 8.32 33.63 -18.03
N SER A 477 7.38 33.09 -17.26
CA SER A 477 6.02 33.62 -17.13
C SER A 477 5.89 34.77 -16.13
N GLU A 478 6.97 35.14 -15.43
CA GLU A 478 6.93 36.08 -14.30
C GLU A 478 5.88 35.68 -13.25
N ALA A 479 5.74 34.36 -13.00
CA ALA A 479 4.74 33.75 -12.13
C ALA A 479 3.27 34.08 -12.48
N ASP A 480 2.97 34.40 -13.75
CA ASP A 480 1.58 34.56 -14.20
C ASP A 480 0.83 33.22 -14.12
N PRO A 481 -0.17 33.06 -13.23
CA PRO A 481 -0.84 31.78 -13.00
C PRO A 481 -1.51 31.23 -14.26
N LEU A 482 -2.05 32.10 -15.12
CA LEU A 482 -2.75 31.69 -16.34
C LEU A 482 -1.78 31.10 -17.36
N VAL A 483 -0.58 31.66 -17.46
CA VAL A 483 0.45 31.16 -18.38
C VAL A 483 0.96 29.79 -17.92
N VAL A 484 1.23 29.63 -16.62
CA VAL A 484 1.69 28.36 -16.05
C VAL A 484 0.62 27.28 -16.16
N GLU A 485 -0.63 27.59 -15.81
CA GLU A 485 -1.76 26.66 -15.95
C GLU A 485 -1.96 26.23 -17.41
N THR A 486 -1.91 27.19 -18.34
CA THR A 486 -2.04 26.90 -19.78
C THR A 486 -0.92 25.97 -20.25
N TRP A 487 0.31 26.19 -19.78
CA TRP A 487 1.44 25.33 -20.12
C TRP A 487 1.28 23.91 -19.56
N LEU A 488 0.90 23.77 -18.28
CA LEU A 488 0.63 22.47 -17.64
C LEU A 488 -0.44 21.68 -18.40
N ARG A 489 -1.54 22.33 -18.78
CA ARG A 489 -2.61 21.71 -19.58
C ARG A 489 -2.14 21.31 -20.98
N LEU A 490 -1.32 22.13 -21.63
CA LEU A 490 -0.74 21.81 -22.95
C LEU A 490 0.22 20.62 -22.90
N CYS A 491 0.89 20.42 -21.76
CA CYS A 491 1.82 19.34 -21.55
C CYS A 491 1.19 18.07 -20.94
N ASP A 492 -0.14 18.04 -20.80
CA ASP A 492 -0.90 16.94 -20.18
C ASP A 492 -0.54 16.70 -18.71
N GLY A 493 0.06 17.69 -18.04
CA GLY A 493 0.29 17.67 -16.59
C GLY A 493 -0.93 18.13 -15.79
N MET A 494 -1.99 18.62 -16.44
CA MET A 494 -3.21 19.08 -15.77
C MET A 494 -4.41 18.99 -16.71
N ALA A 495 -5.58 18.66 -16.18
CA ALA A 495 -6.86 18.74 -16.88
C ALA A 495 -7.96 19.27 -15.94
N ASP A 496 -9.23 19.24 -16.38
CA ASP A 496 -10.35 19.71 -15.56
C ASP A 496 -10.64 18.79 -14.36
N ASP A 497 -10.27 17.52 -14.46
CA ASP A 497 -10.55 16.46 -13.49
C ASP A 497 -9.29 15.95 -12.76
N ARG A 498 -8.10 16.45 -13.10
CA ARG A 498 -6.83 16.04 -12.49
C ARG A 498 -5.78 17.14 -12.50
N GLY A 499 -4.86 17.02 -11.55
CA GLY A 499 -3.79 17.97 -11.31
C GLY A 499 -4.24 19.25 -10.63
N GLY A 500 -3.31 20.17 -10.41
CA GLY A 500 -3.55 21.36 -9.59
C GLY A 500 -2.34 22.27 -9.53
N MET A 501 -2.58 23.55 -9.23
CA MET A 501 -1.52 24.49 -8.90
C MET A 501 -2.02 25.55 -7.92
N LEU A 502 -1.13 26.05 -7.07
CA LEU A 502 -1.39 27.17 -6.18
C LEU A 502 -0.11 27.98 -5.99
N LEU A 503 -0.23 29.31 -6.05
CA LEU A 503 0.85 30.24 -5.68
C LEU A 503 0.40 31.00 -4.44
N ALA A 504 1.16 30.90 -3.35
CA ALA A 504 0.94 31.64 -2.11
C ALA A 504 2.19 31.54 -1.23
N ASP A 505 2.28 32.36 -0.18
CA ASP A 505 3.35 32.28 0.83
C ASP A 505 3.02 31.17 1.84
N PHE A 506 3.61 29.99 1.68
CA PHE A 506 3.32 28.82 2.52
C PHE A 506 4.22 28.77 3.75
N ASN A 507 5.45 29.29 3.66
CA ASN A 507 6.43 29.28 4.75
C ASN A 507 6.40 30.56 5.63
N GLY A 508 5.62 31.56 5.24
CA GLY A 508 5.43 32.81 5.99
C GLY A 508 6.58 33.79 5.89
N ASP A 509 7.47 33.65 4.90
CA ASP A 509 8.64 34.52 4.72
C ASP A 509 8.35 35.84 3.98
N GLY A 510 7.12 36.00 3.48
CA GLY A 510 6.65 37.16 2.73
C GLY A 510 6.94 37.09 1.23
N ARG A 511 7.43 35.97 0.72
CA ARG A 511 7.64 35.67 -0.71
C ARG A 511 6.57 34.69 -1.18
N GLU A 512 6.31 34.69 -2.49
CA GLU A 512 5.31 33.80 -3.07
C GLU A 512 5.98 32.46 -3.39
N ASP A 513 5.45 31.38 -2.81
CA ASP A 513 5.83 29.99 -3.07
C ASP A 513 4.91 29.38 -4.14
N ALA A 514 5.25 28.17 -4.58
CA ALA A 514 4.50 27.48 -5.61
C ALA A 514 4.28 26.00 -5.28
N LEU A 515 3.03 25.56 -5.38
CA LEU A 515 2.60 24.17 -5.27
C LEU A 515 2.08 23.73 -6.64
N PHE A 516 2.59 22.61 -7.15
CA PHE A 516 2.12 21.96 -8.37
C PHE A 516 1.79 20.50 -8.12
N LEU A 517 0.71 20.04 -8.76
CA LEU A 517 0.27 18.66 -8.77
C LEU A 517 0.24 18.14 -10.21
N PRO A 518 1.37 18.06 -10.94
CA PRO A 518 1.34 17.54 -12.30
C PRO A 518 0.80 16.10 -12.25
N THR A 519 -0.19 15.80 -13.10
CA THR A 519 -0.83 14.49 -13.17
C THR A 519 -0.96 14.04 -14.62
N ILE A 520 -0.24 12.99 -14.97
CA ILE A 520 -0.23 12.37 -16.29
C ILE A 520 -1.08 11.09 -16.28
N VAL A 521 -1.45 10.58 -17.44
CA VAL A 521 -2.19 9.31 -17.58
C VAL A 521 -1.31 8.28 -18.30
N SER A 522 -1.20 7.08 -17.73
CA SER A 522 -0.43 5.97 -18.29
C SER A 522 -1.01 4.61 -17.89
N ASP A 523 -0.65 3.55 -18.62
CA ASP A 523 -1.08 2.18 -18.30
C ASP A 523 -0.50 1.66 -16.97
N LEU A 524 0.51 2.35 -16.43
CA LEU A 524 1.16 2.04 -15.14
C LEU A 524 0.67 2.92 -14.00
N GLY A 525 -0.23 3.87 -14.26
CA GLY A 525 -0.69 4.80 -13.25
C GLY A 525 -1.61 4.14 -12.25
N PHE A 526 -1.39 4.45 -10.97
CA PHE A 526 -2.14 3.83 -9.88
C PHE A 526 -3.45 4.54 -9.58
N GLY A 527 -3.81 5.64 -10.24
CA GLY A 527 -5.01 6.41 -9.98
C GLY A 527 -6.16 6.12 -10.95
N PRO A 528 -7.31 6.82 -10.80
CA PRO A 528 -8.46 6.64 -11.66
C PRO A 528 -8.09 6.78 -13.15
N GLY A 529 -8.45 5.77 -13.95
CA GLY A 529 -8.17 5.77 -15.39
C GLY A 529 -6.69 5.72 -15.76
N GLY A 530 -5.81 5.25 -14.87
CA GLY A 530 -4.35 5.22 -15.09
C GLY A 530 -3.65 6.54 -14.76
N ALA A 531 -4.29 7.42 -13.99
CA ALA A 531 -3.68 8.67 -13.57
C ALA A 531 -2.52 8.43 -12.60
N GLN A 532 -1.45 9.22 -12.72
CA GLN A 532 -0.33 9.24 -11.80
C GLN A 532 0.16 10.67 -11.67
N GLY A 533 0.31 11.18 -10.45
CA GLY A 533 0.79 12.52 -10.22
C GLY A 533 1.97 12.61 -9.27
N ALA A 534 2.45 13.84 -9.09
CA ALA A 534 3.47 14.21 -8.12
C ALA A 534 2.98 15.40 -7.29
N ILE A 535 3.55 15.60 -6.10
CA ILE A 535 3.37 16.80 -5.28
C ILE A 535 4.68 17.57 -5.34
N LEU A 536 4.69 18.80 -5.83
CA LEU A 536 5.91 19.61 -5.97
C LEU A 536 5.72 20.95 -5.27
N ILE A 537 6.46 21.18 -4.19
CA ILE A 537 6.44 22.44 -3.44
C ILE A 537 7.77 23.15 -3.61
N TYR A 538 7.71 24.40 -4.08
CA TYR A 538 8.86 25.26 -4.27
C TYR A 538 8.75 26.51 -3.41
N HIS A 539 9.85 26.91 -2.77
CA HIS A 539 9.92 28.19 -2.07
C HIS A 539 10.53 29.29 -2.92
N GLY A 540 9.96 30.49 -2.84
CA GLY A 540 10.48 31.67 -3.51
C GLY A 540 11.79 32.14 -2.88
N ASN A 541 12.87 32.28 -3.65
CA ASN A 541 14.18 32.66 -3.11
C ASN A 541 14.51 34.15 -3.25
N ASP A 542 15.59 34.58 -2.58
CA ASP A 542 16.08 35.97 -2.56
C ASP A 542 16.42 36.51 -3.96
N SER A 543 16.74 35.62 -4.91
CA SER A 543 17.09 35.98 -6.28
C SER A 543 15.87 36.13 -7.20
N GLY A 544 14.65 35.88 -6.69
CA GLY A 544 13.41 35.87 -7.45
C GLY A 544 13.19 34.59 -8.25
N GLY A 545 13.89 33.51 -7.91
CA GLY A 545 13.68 32.16 -8.42
C GLY A 545 12.91 31.29 -7.43
N TYR A 546 12.80 30.00 -7.75
CA TYR A 546 12.07 29.00 -6.97
C TYR A 546 12.97 27.79 -6.73
N ASP A 547 13.09 27.37 -5.47
CA ASP A 547 13.88 26.20 -5.06
C ASP A 547 12.91 25.09 -4.64
N LEU A 548 13.05 23.88 -5.20
CA LEU A 548 12.23 22.73 -4.81
C LEU A 548 12.58 22.33 -3.38
N VAL A 549 11.60 22.32 -2.49
CA VAL A 549 11.79 22.04 -1.06
C VAL A 549 11.09 20.78 -0.60
N TYR A 550 10.03 20.35 -1.29
CA TYR A 550 9.29 19.15 -0.90
C TYR A 550 8.68 18.45 -2.10
N SER A 551 8.91 17.13 -2.20
CA SER A 551 8.45 16.27 -3.28
C SER A 551 8.27 14.83 -2.80
N PRO A 552 7.20 14.52 -2.03
CA PRO A 552 6.95 13.18 -1.53
C PRO A 552 6.58 12.23 -2.68
N ASP A 553 6.96 10.97 -2.53
CA ASP A 553 6.49 9.90 -3.39
C ASP A 553 4.99 9.68 -3.15
N VAL A 554 4.21 9.68 -4.24
CA VAL A 554 2.77 9.38 -4.20
C VAL A 554 2.42 8.39 -5.29
N TYR A 555 1.50 7.47 -4.99
CA TYR A 555 1.04 6.45 -5.93
C TYR A 555 -0.44 6.65 -6.22
N GLY A 556 -0.73 7.23 -7.39
CA GLY A 556 -2.09 7.54 -7.83
C GLY A 556 -2.30 9.01 -8.15
N GLN A 557 -3.56 9.44 -8.10
CA GLN A 557 -3.96 10.79 -8.47
C GLN A 557 -3.98 11.72 -7.24
N PRO A 558 -3.08 12.71 -7.15
CA PRO A 558 -3.16 13.73 -6.12
C PRO A 558 -4.26 14.75 -6.42
N THR A 559 -4.89 15.30 -5.38
CA THR A 559 -5.87 16.39 -5.49
C THR A 559 -5.76 17.30 -4.27
N LEU A 560 -5.61 18.60 -4.51
CA LEU A 560 -5.52 19.59 -3.42
C LEU A 560 -6.83 19.65 -2.66
N LEU A 561 -6.77 19.57 -1.33
CA LEU A 561 -7.93 19.59 -0.45
C LEU A 561 -8.12 20.95 0.20
N ALA A 562 -7.08 21.48 0.85
CA ALA A 562 -7.10 22.78 1.51
C ALA A 562 -5.68 23.34 1.70
N VAL A 563 -5.56 24.67 1.74
CA VAL A 563 -4.32 25.37 2.11
C VAL A 563 -4.67 26.58 2.98
N GLU A 564 -4.54 26.40 4.30
CA GLU A 564 -4.84 27.39 5.33
C GLU A 564 -4.27 26.92 6.68
N ASP A 565 -4.49 27.69 7.75
CA ASP A 565 -4.21 27.27 9.14
C ASP A 565 -5.21 26.19 9.59
N LEU A 566 -4.92 24.93 9.25
CA LEU A 566 -5.82 23.80 9.43
C LEU A 566 -5.80 23.32 10.88
N ASN A 567 -4.64 23.28 11.52
CA ASN A 567 -4.51 22.86 12.91
C ASN A 567 -4.78 23.99 13.93
N GLY A 568 -4.83 25.25 13.48
CA GLY A 568 -5.11 26.43 14.30
C GLY A 568 -3.90 26.95 15.09
N ASP A 569 -2.68 26.58 14.71
CA ASP A 569 -1.44 27.05 15.34
C ASP A 569 -0.93 28.39 14.76
N GLY A 570 -1.52 28.85 13.66
CA GLY A 570 -1.22 30.11 12.99
C GLY A 570 -0.21 30.00 11.84
N ALA A 571 0.33 28.80 11.56
CA ALA A 571 1.07 28.48 10.35
C ALA A 571 0.10 28.13 9.20
N ILE A 572 0.61 28.07 7.97
CA ILE A 572 -0.16 27.58 6.83
C ILE A 572 0.13 26.09 6.67
N ASP A 573 -0.94 25.30 6.64
CA ASP A 573 -0.90 23.87 6.39
C ASP A 573 -1.38 23.58 4.97
N ILE A 574 -0.86 22.50 4.39
CA ILE A 574 -1.21 22.04 3.04
C ILE A 574 -1.79 20.64 3.17
N ALA A 575 -3.05 20.47 2.75
CA ALA A 575 -3.74 19.19 2.71
C ALA A 575 -4.04 18.77 1.28
N TRP A 576 -3.77 17.52 0.94
CA TRP A 576 -4.16 16.90 -0.32
C TRP A 576 -4.63 15.47 -0.11
N THR A 577 -5.29 14.94 -1.11
CA THR A 577 -5.64 13.52 -1.18
C THR A 577 -4.82 12.83 -2.26
N VAL A 578 -4.46 11.56 -2.07
CA VAL A 578 -3.96 10.68 -3.13
C VAL A 578 -4.97 9.57 -3.33
N GLU A 579 -5.48 9.42 -4.55
CA GLU A 579 -6.44 8.38 -4.92
C GLU A 579 -5.74 7.29 -5.73
N GLY A 580 -5.58 6.13 -5.11
CA GLY A 580 -5.00 4.91 -5.70
C GLY A 580 -6.09 3.86 -5.94
N CYS A 581 -6.16 3.32 -7.14
CA CYS A 581 -7.15 2.38 -7.62
C CYS A 581 -6.49 1.04 -8.00
N SER A 582 -7.09 -0.03 -7.48
CA SER A 582 -6.80 -1.41 -7.90
C SER A 582 -8.10 -2.08 -8.34
N THR A 583 -8.69 -2.94 -7.52
CA THR A 583 -10.06 -3.46 -7.71
C THR A 583 -11.13 -2.42 -7.36
N PHE A 584 -10.77 -1.47 -6.51
CA PHE A 584 -11.54 -0.27 -6.14
C PHE A 584 -10.54 0.84 -5.77
N CYS A 585 -11.01 2.07 -5.65
CA CYS A 585 -10.20 3.23 -5.31
C CYS A 585 -10.17 3.46 -3.80
N VAL A 586 -8.98 3.75 -3.28
CA VAL A 586 -8.73 4.19 -1.90
C VAL A 586 -8.17 5.60 -1.97
N LYS A 587 -8.75 6.49 -1.16
CA LYS A 587 -8.32 7.86 -1.03
C LYS A 587 -7.61 8.03 0.31
N GLU A 588 -6.33 8.38 0.25
CA GLU A 588 -5.51 8.73 1.40
C GLU A 588 -5.42 10.25 1.55
N VAL A 589 -5.45 10.76 2.78
CA VAL A 589 -5.26 12.19 3.06
C VAL A 589 -3.90 12.42 3.70
N GLN A 590 -3.18 13.41 3.18
CA GLN A 590 -1.93 13.90 3.73
C GLN A 590 -2.12 15.37 4.12
N ILE A 591 -1.56 15.76 5.27
CA ILE A 591 -1.55 17.15 5.75
C ILE A 591 -0.14 17.44 6.25
N VAL A 592 0.48 18.49 5.73
CA VAL A 592 1.83 18.90 6.13
C VAL A 592 1.85 20.37 6.52
N THR A 593 2.81 20.72 7.38
CA THR A 593 3.13 22.10 7.75
C THR A 593 4.62 22.37 7.57
N TRP A 594 4.99 23.63 7.36
CA TRP A 594 6.39 24.01 7.24
C TRP A 594 7.04 24.10 8.62
N ASP A 595 8.07 23.28 8.85
CA ASP A 595 8.93 23.38 10.04
C ASP A 595 10.18 24.19 9.69
N ALA A 596 10.22 25.44 10.15
CA ALA A 596 11.34 26.34 9.89
C ALA A 596 12.64 25.92 10.59
N ASP A 597 12.56 25.16 11.69
CA ASP A 597 13.75 24.65 12.38
C ASP A 597 14.34 23.45 11.63
N ALA A 598 13.48 22.58 11.08
CA ALA A 598 13.89 21.46 10.22
C ALA A 598 14.26 21.91 8.79
N GLY A 599 13.72 23.02 8.32
CA GLY A 599 13.84 23.46 6.93
C GLY A 599 13.13 22.53 5.94
N ASP A 600 12.06 21.86 6.37
CA ASP A 600 11.30 20.89 5.58
C ASP A 600 9.80 20.89 5.98
N TYR A 601 8.96 20.29 5.14
CA TYR A 601 7.56 20.04 5.48
C TYR A 601 7.41 18.74 6.29
N VAL A 602 6.71 18.82 7.41
CA VAL A 602 6.45 17.70 8.31
C VAL A 602 4.98 17.31 8.28
N SER A 603 4.70 16.00 8.32
CA SER A 603 3.31 15.52 8.39
C SER A 603 2.69 15.85 9.74
N ILE A 604 1.49 16.44 9.69
CA ILE A 604 0.67 16.80 10.83
C ILE A 604 -0.66 16.04 10.79
N ILE A 605 -0.67 14.82 10.27
CA ILE A 605 -1.80 13.88 10.36
C ILE A 605 -1.30 12.50 10.79
N GLU A 606 -2.00 11.87 11.74
CA GLU A 606 -1.68 10.52 12.16
C GLU A 606 -1.96 9.51 11.03
N PRO A 607 -1.22 8.39 10.95
CA PRO A 607 -1.45 7.36 9.93
C PRO A 607 -2.88 6.81 9.93
N GLY A 608 -3.33 6.37 8.75
CA GLY A 608 -4.62 5.69 8.59
C GLY A 608 -5.80 6.58 8.24
N ALA A 609 -5.56 7.82 7.79
CA ALA A 609 -6.56 8.69 7.19
C ALA A 609 -6.87 8.26 5.75
N THR A 610 -7.46 7.07 5.60
CA THR A 610 -7.78 6.45 4.31
C THR A 610 -9.26 6.10 4.22
N ILE A 611 -9.85 6.22 3.02
CA ILE A 611 -11.25 5.87 2.79
C ILE A 611 -11.44 5.20 1.42
N ALA A 612 -12.05 4.02 1.41
CA ALA A 612 -12.38 3.29 0.19
C ALA A 612 -13.63 3.86 -0.48
N GLU A 613 -13.57 4.09 -1.80
CA GLU A 613 -14.65 4.65 -2.64
C GLU A 613 -15.36 5.82 -1.95
N GLY A 614 -14.57 6.70 -1.35
CA GLY A 614 -15.04 7.74 -0.44
C GLY A 614 -14.57 9.13 -0.81
N THR A 615 -15.03 10.09 -0.02
CA THR A 615 -14.72 11.50 -0.16
C THR A 615 -14.00 12.00 1.08
N ALA A 616 -13.10 12.96 0.89
CA ALA A 616 -12.46 13.72 1.95
C ALA A 616 -12.90 15.19 1.83
N SER A 617 -13.27 15.82 2.94
CA SER A 617 -13.57 17.25 3.02
C SER A 617 -12.93 17.88 4.25
N VAL A 618 -12.46 19.11 4.10
CA VAL A 618 -12.05 19.97 5.22
C VAL A 618 -13.16 20.99 5.46
N GLU A 619 -13.64 21.07 6.69
CA GLU A 619 -14.78 21.90 7.06
C GLU A 619 -14.51 22.66 8.37
N ALA A 620 -15.28 23.73 8.57
CA ALA A 620 -15.19 24.50 9.81
C ALA A 620 -15.56 23.63 11.01
N LEU A 621 -14.75 23.71 12.05
CA LEU A 621 -14.93 22.92 13.26
C LEU A 621 -16.32 23.16 13.89
N PRO A 622 -17.10 22.11 14.20
CA PRO A 622 -18.41 22.26 14.83
C PRO A 622 -18.34 22.96 16.19
N GLU A 623 -19.38 23.73 16.54
CA GLU A 623 -19.45 24.42 17.82
C GLU A 623 -19.40 23.42 18.99
N GLY A 624 -18.41 23.58 19.86
CA GLY A 624 -18.21 22.71 21.03
C GLY A 624 -17.31 21.49 20.81
N SER A 625 -16.68 21.37 19.63
CA SER A 625 -15.60 20.41 19.39
C SER A 625 -14.38 20.67 20.28
N LEU A 626 -13.56 19.64 20.48
CA LEU A 626 -12.35 19.73 21.29
C LEU A 626 -11.17 20.34 20.54
N GLY A 627 -11.13 20.18 19.22
CA GLY A 627 -10.00 20.64 18.41
C GLY A 627 -9.89 22.13 18.19
N THR A 628 -8.83 22.49 17.48
CA THR A 628 -8.53 23.84 16.98
C THR A 628 -8.49 23.83 15.44
N GLY A 629 -8.62 25.01 14.84
CA GLY A 629 -8.62 25.15 13.38
C GLY A 629 -9.85 24.52 12.71
N MET A 630 -9.61 23.56 11.83
CA MET A 630 -10.58 22.92 10.95
C MET A 630 -10.76 21.43 11.31
N GLN A 631 -11.78 20.79 10.73
CA GLN A 631 -12.02 19.37 10.84
C GLN A 631 -11.89 18.70 9.47
N LEU A 632 -11.17 17.58 9.42
CA LEU A 632 -11.17 16.67 8.27
C LEU A 632 -12.27 15.61 8.46
N LEU A 633 -13.10 15.42 7.43
CA LEU A 633 -14.12 14.39 7.36
C LEU A 633 -13.81 13.44 6.21
N LEU A 634 -13.81 12.14 6.50
CA LEU A 634 -13.81 11.08 5.49
C LEU A 634 -15.20 10.44 5.48
N THR A 635 -15.85 10.39 4.32
CA THR A 635 -17.20 9.80 4.19
C THR A 635 -17.25 8.83 3.02
N GLY A 636 -17.72 7.61 3.26
CA GLY A 636 -17.75 6.54 2.27
C GLY A 636 -17.48 5.20 2.92
N GLY A 637 -16.46 4.47 2.44
CA GLY A 637 -16.04 3.20 3.06
C GLY A 637 -16.84 2.01 2.56
N VAL A 638 -17.31 2.05 1.32
CA VAL A 638 -18.00 0.92 0.67
C VAL A 638 -17.45 0.76 -0.73
N SER A 639 -16.47 -0.14 -0.88
CA SER A 639 -15.86 -0.47 -2.17
C SER A 639 -16.82 -1.09 -3.19
N GLY A 640 -17.95 -1.67 -2.73
CA GLY A 640 -18.88 -2.44 -3.57
C GLY A 640 -18.31 -3.77 -4.07
N THR A 641 -17.10 -4.14 -3.66
CA THR A 641 -16.48 -5.42 -3.96
C THR A 641 -16.81 -6.43 -2.87
N PRO A 642 -16.95 -7.74 -3.18
CA PRO A 642 -17.12 -8.78 -2.16
C PRO A 642 -15.99 -8.81 -1.10
N GLU A 643 -14.84 -8.23 -1.43
CA GLU A 643 -13.61 -8.13 -0.63
C GLU A 643 -13.56 -6.89 0.26
N GLY A 644 -14.41 -5.88 -0.01
CA GLY A 644 -14.53 -4.66 0.79
C GLY A 644 -15.02 -4.89 2.21
N GLY A 645 -15.63 -6.05 2.46
CA GLY A 645 -16.21 -6.41 3.73
C GLY A 645 -17.60 -5.84 3.92
N LEU A 646 -17.89 -5.22 5.06
CA LEU A 646 -19.25 -4.79 5.39
C LEU A 646 -19.70 -3.63 4.47
N GLU A 647 -20.83 -3.82 3.78
CA GLU A 647 -21.45 -2.80 2.91
C GLU A 647 -22.22 -1.74 3.71
N VAL A 648 -21.54 -1.13 4.69
CA VAL A 648 -22.11 -0.08 5.53
C VAL A 648 -21.17 1.12 5.48
N ASP A 649 -21.66 2.20 4.91
CA ASP A 649 -20.94 3.47 4.82
C ASP A 649 -20.74 4.10 6.20
N HIS A 650 -19.66 4.83 6.34
CA HIS A 650 -19.27 5.51 7.57
C HIS A 650 -18.74 6.91 7.33
N THR A 651 -18.70 7.67 8.42
CA THR A 651 -18.03 8.96 8.50
C THR A 651 -16.96 8.91 9.59
N GLU A 652 -15.74 9.30 9.24
CA GLU A 652 -14.65 9.53 10.16
C GLU A 652 -14.45 11.01 10.38
N SER A 653 -14.00 11.37 11.58
CA SER A 653 -13.75 12.75 11.93
C SER A 653 -12.38 12.90 12.57
N TRP A 654 -11.59 13.78 11.99
CA TRP A 654 -10.19 14.01 12.29
C TRP A 654 -10.00 15.47 12.69
N GLN A 655 -9.34 15.72 13.82
CA GLN A 655 -9.14 17.06 14.36
C GLN A 655 -7.73 17.18 14.94
N SER A 656 -7.15 18.37 14.84
CA SER A 656 -5.98 18.76 15.64
C SER A 656 -6.44 19.20 17.04
N LEU A 657 -5.67 18.86 18.07
CA LEU A 657 -5.89 19.33 19.43
C LEU A 657 -4.69 20.19 19.83
N ASP A 658 -4.93 21.47 20.12
CA ASP A 658 -3.89 22.42 20.55
C ASP A 658 -2.68 22.49 19.57
N GLY A 659 -2.94 22.44 18.26
CA GLY A 659 -1.90 22.50 17.22
C GLY A 659 -1.12 21.19 16.99
N GLN A 660 -1.48 20.10 17.67
CA GLN A 660 -0.89 18.78 17.46
C GLN A 660 -1.34 18.16 16.11
N PRO A 661 -0.69 17.10 15.63
CA PRO A 661 -1.14 16.38 14.44
C PRO A 661 -2.63 15.99 14.50
N PHE A 662 -3.30 16.08 13.36
CA PHE A 662 -4.67 15.62 13.16
C PHE A 662 -4.78 14.16 13.54
N ARG A 663 -5.76 13.87 14.39
CA ARG A 663 -6.02 12.50 14.86
C ARG A 663 -7.49 12.17 14.76
N ARG A 664 -7.78 10.89 14.57
CA ARG A 664 -9.16 10.40 14.49
C ARG A 664 -9.83 10.46 15.85
N LEU A 665 -10.92 11.23 15.94
CA LEU A 665 -11.71 11.35 17.18
C LEU A 665 -13.01 10.54 17.14
N SER A 666 -13.52 10.24 15.94
CA SER A 666 -14.74 9.45 15.83
C SER A 666 -14.82 8.67 14.53
N TRP A 667 -15.51 7.54 14.60
CA TRP A 667 -15.96 6.73 13.48
C TRP A 667 -17.45 6.46 13.69
N LEU A 668 -18.28 6.73 12.68
CA LEU A 668 -19.74 6.61 12.81
C LEU A 668 -20.31 5.92 11.58
N TYR A 669 -20.91 4.74 11.77
CA TYR A 669 -21.62 4.05 10.71
C TYR A 669 -23.01 4.64 10.46
N ASN A 670 -23.40 4.68 9.20
CA ASN A 670 -24.73 5.11 8.79
C ASN A 670 -25.79 4.15 9.33
N ARG A 671 -26.66 4.69 10.20
CA ARG A 671 -27.68 3.90 10.88
C ARG A 671 -28.86 3.49 10.01
N GLU A 672 -29.00 4.11 8.86
CA GLU A 672 -30.07 3.85 7.90
C GLU A 672 -29.71 2.74 6.90
N THR A 673 -28.42 2.41 6.77
CA THR A 673 -27.92 1.40 5.84
C THR A 673 -28.25 -0.02 6.32
N ALA A 674 -28.69 -0.88 5.40
CA ALA A 674 -29.02 -2.27 5.71
C ALA A 674 -27.76 -3.02 6.16
N GLY A 675 -27.88 -3.89 7.17
CA GLY A 675 -26.72 -4.64 7.71
C GLY A 675 -25.97 -3.91 8.83
N ASN A 676 -26.28 -2.63 9.10
CA ASN A 676 -25.71 -1.90 10.24
C ASN A 676 -26.14 -2.43 11.63
N ASP A 677 -27.00 -3.44 11.72
CA ASP A 677 -27.45 -4.05 12.99
C ASP A 677 -26.49 -5.12 13.53
N CYS A 678 -25.27 -5.23 13.00
CA CYS A 678 -24.27 -6.17 13.49
C CYS A 678 -23.38 -5.61 14.62
N LEU A 679 -22.81 -6.51 15.41
CA LEU A 679 -22.06 -6.18 16.62
C LEU A 679 -20.68 -5.57 16.31
N GLY A 680 -19.97 -6.09 15.31
CA GLY A 680 -18.61 -5.66 14.96
C GLY A 680 -18.52 -4.18 14.60
N LEU A 681 -19.53 -3.64 13.90
CA LEU A 681 -19.58 -2.20 13.60
C LEU A 681 -19.64 -1.34 14.87
N ARG A 682 -20.33 -1.79 15.92
CA ARG A 682 -20.35 -1.08 17.22
C ARG A 682 -19.01 -1.15 17.93
N LEU A 683 -18.27 -2.23 17.72
CA LEU A 683 -16.93 -2.37 18.28
C LEU A 683 -15.95 -1.40 17.64
N VAL A 684 -15.99 -1.23 16.32
CA VAL A 684 -15.14 -0.25 15.63
C VAL A 684 -15.38 1.16 16.18
N GLU A 685 -16.63 1.59 16.32
CA GLU A 685 -16.97 2.90 16.89
C GLU A 685 -16.44 3.04 18.33
N ALA A 686 -16.64 2.01 19.15
CA ALA A 686 -16.18 1.97 20.53
C ALA A 686 -14.65 1.97 20.65
N ASP A 687 -13.95 1.28 19.75
CA ASP A 687 -12.49 1.20 19.73
C ASP A 687 -11.87 2.53 19.31
N VAL A 688 -12.39 3.18 18.26
CA VAL A 688 -11.96 4.53 17.88
C VAL A 688 -12.20 5.53 19.02
N THR A 689 -13.34 5.43 19.70
CA THR A 689 -13.63 6.26 20.88
C THR A 689 -12.67 5.96 22.05
N LEU A 690 -12.26 4.70 22.24
CA LEU A 690 -11.29 4.30 23.26
C LEU A 690 -9.87 4.81 22.92
N GLN A 691 -9.48 4.76 21.65
CA GLN A 691 -8.20 5.31 21.17
C GLN A 691 -8.09 6.82 21.44
N ALA A 692 -9.21 7.54 21.40
CA ALA A 692 -9.31 8.97 21.74
C ALA A 692 -9.64 9.24 23.24
N ALA A 693 -9.55 8.24 24.13
CA ALA A 693 -9.97 8.38 25.53
C ALA A 693 -9.04 9.27 26.38
N ASP A 694 -7.81 9.52 25.94
CA ASP A 694 -6.89 10.50 26.54
C ASP A 694 -7.49 11.91 26.58
N VAL A 695 -8.36 12.26 25.61
CA VAL A 695 -9.04 13.57 25.56
C VAL A 695 -10.54 13.51 25.77
N LEU A 696 -11.21 12.45 25.30
CA LEU A 696 -12.65 12.27 25.49
C LEU A 696 -12.99 11.74 26.90
N GLY A 697 -11.98 11.24 27.61
CA GLY A 697 -12.16 10.39 28.78
C GLY A 697 -12.66 8.99 28.40
N TYR A 698 -12.60 8.06 29.34
CA TYR A 698 -13.04 6.67 29.13
C TYR A 698 -14.57 6.47 29.11
N ALA A 699 -15.34 7.43 29.64
CA ALA A 699 -16.78 7.25 29.83
C ALA A 699 -17.56 7.03 28.51
N PRO A 700 -17.31 7.77 27.42
CA PRO A 700 -17.96 7.52 26.12
C PRO A 700 -17.66 6.12 25.57
N ALA A 701 -16.40 5.67 25.62
CA ALA A 701 -16.04 4.33 25.17
C ALA A 701 -16.73 3.23 26.00
N ILE A 702 -16.78 3.39 27.33
CA ILE A 702 -17.49 2.48 28.23
C ILE A 702 -18.99 2.38 27.87
N GLU A 703 -19.62 3.51 27.55
CA GLU A 703 -21.03 3.53 27.11
C GLU A 703 -21.21 2.79 25.78
N GLN A 704 -20.33 3.03 24.81
CA GLN A 704 -20.41 2.38 23.50
C GLN A 704 -20.14 0.87 23.56
N TYR A 705 -19.15 0.40 24.33
CA TYR A 705 -18.94 -1.04 24.53
C TYR A 705 -20.14 -1.70 25.22
N ARG A 706 -20.79 -1.03 26.18
CA ARG A 706 -22.05 -1.54 26.76
C ARG A 706 -23.16 -1.62 25.73
N ALA A 707 -23.27 -0.63 24.83
CA ALA A 707 -24.23 -0.65 23.73
C ALA A 707 -23.93 -1.76 22.71
N ALA A 708 -22.65 -2.05 22.45
CA ALA A 708 -22.23 -3.17 21.60
C ALA A 708 -22.63 -4.54 22.16
N LEU A 709 -22.93 -4.65 23.46
CA LEU A 709 -23.41 -5.87 24.10
C LEU A 709 -24.95 -6.00 24.09
N ASP A 710 -25.68 -5.16 23.34
CA ASP A 710 -27.14 -5.27 23.19
C ASP A 710 -27.52 -6.62 22.52
N PRO A 711 -28.38 -7.45 23.15
CA PRO A 711 -28.82 -8.72 22.58
C PRO A 711 -29.62 -8.61 21.28
N ALA A 712 -30.02 -7.40 20.86
CA ALA A 712 -30.65 -7.16 19.57
C ALA A 712 -29.67 -7.15 18.38
N LEU A 713 -28.37 -6.96 18.65
CA LEU A 713 -27.33 -6.95 17.61
C LEU A 713 -27.06 -8.37 17.08
N ARG A 714 -26.67 -8.43 15.80
CA ARG A 714 -26.45 -9.67 15.05
C ARG A 714 -24.98 -9.91 14.74
N ALA A 715 -24.69 -11.12 14.28
CA ALA A 715 -23.41 -11.44 13.68
C ALA A 715 -23.24 -10.63 12.39
N CYS A 716 -22.02 -10.21 12.08
CA CYS A 716 -21.65 -9.45 10.89
C CYS A 716 -21.65 -10.32 9.62
N SER A 717 -21.89 -11.63 9.74
CA SER A 717 -21.91 -12.58 8.61
C SER A 717 -20.54 -12.75 7.96
N ILE A 718 -19.50 -12.73 8.80
CA ILE A 718 -18.11 -12.98 8.46
C ILE A 718 -17.95 -14.35 7.77
N HIS A 719 -17.25 -14.38 6.64
CA HIS A 719 -17.03 -15.60 5.86
C HIS A 719 -16.34 -16.70 6.68
N GLY A 720 -16.98 -17.86 6.75
CA GLY A 720 -16.38 -19.07 7.35
C GLY A 720 -16.58 -19.24 8.86
N VAL A 721 -17.17 -18.25 9.55
CA VAL A 721 -17.47 -18.34 11.00
C VAL A 721 -18.98 -18.51 11.22
N PRO A 722 -19.45 -19.54 11.93
CA PRO A 722 -20.86 -19.66 12.29
C PRO A 722 -21.33 -18.45 13.13
N ALA A 723 -22.48 -17.87 12.80
CA ALA A 723 -23.00 -16.66 13.44
C ALA A 723 -23.04 -16.69 14.99
N ILE A 724 -23.27 -17.87 15.59
CA ILE A 724 -23.25 -18.04 17.06
C ILE A 724 -21.82 -17.92 17.61
N GLU A 725 -20.85 -18.48 16.90
CA GLU A 725 -19.43 -18.45 17.27
C GLU A 725 -18.85 -17.06 17.05
N GLU A 726 -19.19 -16.41 15.94
CA GLU A 726 -18.86 -15.01 15.65
C GLU A 726 -19.37 -14.07 16.75
N LEU A 727 -20.67 -14.15 17.08
CA LEU A 727 -21.24 -13.34 18.17
C LEU A 727 -20.53 -13.58 19.50
N LYS A 728 -20.17 -14.83 19.79
CA LYS A 728 -19.46 -15.17 21.02
C LYS A 728 -18.07 -14.53 21.06
N LEU A 729 -17.30 -14.61 19.96
CA LEU A 729 -15.98 -13.98 19.84
C LEU A 729 -16.07 -12.45 19.98
N LEU A 730 -16.97 -11.82 19.21
CA LEU A 730 -17.14 -10.36 19.25
C LEU A 730 -17.64 -9.87 20.62
N GLN A 731 -18.53 -10.58 21.28
CA GLN A 731 -18.94 -10.28 22.67
C GLN A 731 -17.79 -10.44 23.66
N GLY A 732 -16.91 -11.42 23.43
CA GLY A 732 -15.69 -11.61 24.22
C GLY A 732 -14.75 -10.41 24.11
N LEU A 733 -14.47 -9.99 22.87
CA LEU A 733 -13.67 -8.79 22.58
C LEU A 733 -14.29 -7.53 23.19
N ALA A 734 -15.60 -7.32 22.99
CA ALA A 734 -16.35 -6.21 23.57
C ALA A 734 -16.19 -6.13 25.09
N THR A 735 -16.35 -7.28 25.76
CA THR A 735 -16.31 -7.35 27.22
C THR A 735 -14.88 -7.17 27.73
N PHE A 736 -13.88 -7.72 27.03
CA PHE A 736 -12.48 -7.51 27.37
C PHE A 736 -12.09 -6.03 27.29
N ARG A 737 -12.40 -5.34 26.19
CA ARG A 737 -12.15 -3.90 26.04
C ARG A 737 -12.93 -3.06 27.06
N LEU A 738 -14.18 -3.42 27.34
CA LEU A 738 -14.98 -2.78 28.39
C LEU A 738 -14.31 -2.88 29.77
N ILE A 739 -13.77 -4.04 30.12
CA ILE A 739 -13.03 -4.26 31.37
C ILE A 739 -11.77 -3.39 31.41
N GLN A 740 -11.02 -3.30 30.30
CA GLN A 740 -9.86 -2.41 30.21
C GLN A 740 -10.25 -0.95 30.44
N ALA A 741 -11.25 -0.45 29.70
CA ALA A 741 -11.72 0.93 29.82
C ALA A 741 -12.24 1.27 31.23
N GLN A 742 -12.98 0.34 31.88
CA GLN A 742 -13.45 0.52 33.26
C GLN A 742 -12.30 0.54 34.27
N THR A 743 -11.31 -0.35 34.12
CA THR A 743 -10.13 -0.39 34.98
C THR A 743 -9.33 0.91 34.87
N LEU A 744 -9.12 1.39 33.64
CA LEU A 744 -8.42 2.66 33.36
C LEU A 744 -9.20 3.88 33.86
N ALA A 745 -10.54 3.82 33.86
CA ALA A 745 -11.40 4.81 34.48
C ALA A 745 -11.43 4.75 36.03
N GLY A 746 -10.76 3.77 36.64
CA GLY A 746 -10.72 3.55 38.09
C GLY A 746 -11.96 2.85 38.67
N ASP A 747 -12.75 2.16 37.86
CA ASP A 747 -13.93 1.38 38.29
C ASP A 747 -13.65 -0.13 38.31
N ASP A 748 -12.71 -0.54 39.18
CA ASP A 748 -12.35 -1.96 39.37
C ASP A 748 -13.53 -2.84 39.77
N THR A 749 -14.57 -2.26 40.39
CA THR A 749 -15.75 -2.99 40.82
C THR A 749 -16.61 -3.38 39.62
N ALA A 750 -16.84 -2.46 38.68
CA ALA A 750 -17.50 -2.79 37.43
C ALA A 750 -16.67 -3.78 36.62
N ALA A 751 -15.36 -3.56 36.51
CA ALA A 751 -14.46 -4.43 35.75
C ALA A 751 -14.49 -5.88 36.27
N ALA A 752 -14.48 -6.07 37.60
CA ALA A 752 -14.60 -7.40 38.22
C ALA A 752 -15.99 -8.05 38.01
N GLN A 753 -17.06 -7.26 37.93
CA GLN A 753 -18.40 -7.78 37.65
C GLN A 753 -18.51 -8.26 36.20
N ASP A 754 -17.98 -7.50 35.25
CA ASP A 754 -17.98 -7.85 33.84
C ASP A 754 -17.05 -9.06 33.57
N LEU A 755 -15.91 -9.17 34.25
CA LEU A 755 -15.08 -10.39 34.22
C LEU A 755 -15.87 -11.61 34.71
N ALA A 756 -16.58 -11.51 35.83
CA ALA A 756 -17.35 -12.63 36.36
C ALA A 756 -18.47 -13.07 35.39
N ALA A 757 -19.11 -12.11 34.72
CA ALA A 757 -20.10 -12.38 33.68
C ALA A 757 -19.46 -13.06 32.45
N LEU A 758 -18.29 -12.58 32.00
CA LEU A 758 -17.54 -13.17 30.90
C LEU A 758 -17.12 -14.60 31.21
N GLN A 759 -16.57 -14.86 32.41
CA GLN A 759 -16.20 -16.20 32.85
C GLN A 759 -17.42 -17.14 33.00
N GLN A 760 -18.59 -16.60 33.35
CA GLN A 760 -19.82 -17.41 33.39
C GLN A 760 -20.31 -17.81 31.99
N GLY A 761 -20.21 -16.90 31.01
CA GLY A 761 -20.66 -17.15 29.64
C GLY A 761 -19.63 -17.89 28.77
N GLN A 762 -18.33 -17.64 29.01
CA GLN A 762 -17.21 -18.04 28.17
C GLN A 762 -15.96 -18.44 29.00
N PRO A 763 -16.06 -19.41 29.93
CA PRO A 763 -15.02 -19.70 30.92
C PRO A 763 -13.64 -20.05 30.34
N ASP A 764 -13.62 -20.72 29.19
CA ASP A 764 -12.39 -21.20 28.54
C ASP A 764 -11.93 -20.33 27.37
N SER A 765 -12.49 -19.12 27.21
CA SER A 765 -12.12 -18.23 26.09
C SER A 765 -10.81 -17.48 26.35
N GLY A 766 -10.02 -17.20 25.30
CA GLY A 766 -8.84 -16.34 25.38
C GLY A 766 -9.15 -14.97 25.97
N PHE A 767 -10.32 -14.38 25.67
CA PHE A 767 -10.75 -13.12 26.27
C PHE A 767 -11.01 -13.22 27.78
N ALA A 768 -11.55 -14.33 28.28
CA ALA A 768 -11.73 -14.52 29.72
C ALA A 768 -10.37 -14.67 30.44
N GLN A 769 -9.44 -15.42 29.84
CA GLN A 769 -8.07 -15.57 30.35
C GLN A 769 -7.33 -14.22 30.34
N ALA A 770 -7.45 -13.46 29.25
CA ALA A 770 -6.81 -12.17 29.10
C ALA A 770 -7.40 -11.14 30.07
N ALA A 771 -8.72 -11.09 30.24
CA ALA A 771 -9.36 -10.20 31.19
C ALA A 771 -8.95 -10.47 32.65
N GLU A 772 -8.82 -11.75 33.02
CA GLU A 772 -8.33 -12.14 34.36
C GLU A 772 -6.88 -11.71 34.57
N ALA A 773 -6.00 -11.97 33.59
CA ALA A 773 -4.59 -11.61 33.66
C ALA A 773 -4.37 -10.08 33.64
N TRP A 774 -5.15 -9.33 32.85
CA TRP A 774 -5.14 -7.87 32.83
C TRP A 774 -5.45 -7.28 34.21
N LEU A 775 -6.57 -7.69 34.81
CA LEU A 775 -6.97 -7.21 36.13
C LEU A 775 -5.93 -7.57 37.19
N ALA A 776 -5.37 -8.79 37.14
CA ALA A 776 -4.32 -9.20 38.06
C ALA A 776 -3.04 -8.36 37.90
N ALA A 777 -2.64 -8.03 36.67
CA ALA A 777 -1.45 -7.24 36.38
C ALA A 777 -1.61 -5.79 36.86
N VAL A 778 -2.71 -5.12 36.49
CA VAL A 778 -2.96 -3.71 36.86
C VAL A 778 -3.16 -3.58 38.37
N GLN A 779 -3.87 -4.51 39.03
CA GLN A 779 -3.97 -4.53 40.50
C GLN A 779 -2.64 -4.84 41.19
N GLY A 780 -1.74 -5.56 40.49
CA GLY A 780 -0.36 -5.80 40.90
C GLY A 780 0.56 -4.58 40.75
N GLY A 781 0.06 -3.49 40.16
CA GLY A 781 0.80 -2.24 39.93
C GLY A 781 1.59 -2.20 38.63
N ALA A 782 1.33 -3.11 37.69
CA ALA A 782 1.86 -2.98 36.33
C ALA A 782 1.20 -1.78 35.63
N ASP A 783 1.97 -1.04 34.84
CA ASP A 783 1.39 -0.08 33.91
C ASP A 783 0.62 -0.81 32.79
N PRO A 784 -0.28 -0.11 32.08
CA PRO A 784 -1.08 -0.69 30.99
C PRO A 784 -0.26 -1.37 29.89
N ALA A 785 0.90 -0.80 29.50
CA ALA A 785 1.74 -1.35 28.44
C ALA A 785 2.36 -2.68 28.86
N ALA A 786 2.94 -2.74 30.05
CA ALA A 786 3.49 -3.96 30.64
C ALA A 786 2.41 -5.02 30.88
N ALA A 787 1.20 -4.62 31.27
CA ALA A 787 0.07 -5.53 31.38
C ALA A 787 -0.32 -6.12 30.01
N CYS A 788 -0.39 -5.30 28.95
CA CYS A 788 -0.65 -5.79 27.60
C CYS A 788 0.43 -6.72 27.06
N LEU A 789 1.71 -6.38 27.28
CA LEU A 789 2.83 -7.24 26.89
C LEU A 789 2.75 -8.62 27.54
N ALA A 790 2.34 -8.69 28.82
CA ALA A 790 2.17 -9.97 29.52
C ALA A 790 1.01 -10.82 28.96
N LEU A 791 0.05 -10.20 28.28
CA LEU A 791 -1.13 -10.84 27.71
C LEU A 791 -0.91 -11.30 26.26
N GLN A 792 0.06 -10.70 25.56
CA GLN A 792 0.33 -10.94 24.15
C GLN A 792 0.38 -12.43 23.75
N PRO A 793 1.05 -13.33 24.51
CA PRO A 793 1.12 -14.75 24.14
C PRO A 793 -0.24 -15.47 24.09
N ILE A 794 -1.28 -14.92 24.70
CA ILE A 794 -2.65 -15.44 24.61
C ILE A 794 -3.20 -15.19 23.20
N PHE A 795 -3.04 -13.98 22.67
CA PHE A 795 -3.55 -13.57 21.37
C PHE A 795 -2.75 -14.17 20.20
N ASP A 796 -1.43 -14.32 20.37
CA ASP A 796 -0.57 -15.02 19.39
C ASP A 796 -0.98 -16.48 19.21
N LYS A 797 -1.38 -17.13 20.31
CA LYS A 797 -1.74 -18.56 20.33
C LYS A 797 -3.20 -18.80 19.94
N GLU A 798 -4.12 -17.94 20.38
CA GLU A 798 -5.55 -18.04 20.10
C GLU A 798 -5.95 -17.08 18.97
N THR A 799 -5.53 -17.38 17.74
CA THR A 799 -5.59 -16.46 16.60
C THR A 799 -6.99 -15.91 16.28
N LEU A 800 -8.06 -16.65 16.59
CA LEU A 800 -9.45 -16.20 16.41
C LEU A 800 -9.82 -14.96 17.25
N THR A 801 -9.03 -14.62 18.27
CA THR A 801 -9.25 -13.43 19.10
C THR A 801 -9.05 -12.12 18.33
N TRP A 802 -8.24 -12.12 17.28
CA TRP A 802 -7.99 -10.93 16.45
C TRP A 802 -8.42 -11.13 14.99
N GLN A 803 -8.26 -12.33 14.43
CA GLN A 803 -8.66 -12.68 13.05
C GLN A 803 -10.15 -12.44 12.77
N ILE A 804 -10.99 -12.45 13.81
CA ILE A 804 -12.42 -12.14 13.65
C ILE A 804 -12.65 -10.71 13.14
N THR A 805 -11.70 -9.79 13.36
CA THR A 805 -11.79 -8.40 12.89
C THR A 805 -11.26 -8.20 11.47
N ASP A 806 -10.33 -9.04 10.98
CA ASP A 806 -9.85 -9.04 9.59
C ASP A 806 -11.00 -9.22 8.59
N HIS A 807 -12.01 -9.98 9.00
CA HIS A 807 -13.18 -10.25 8.18
C HIS A 807 -14.15 -9.08 8.06
N PHE A 808 -13.92 -7.97 8.76
CA PHE A 808 -14.64 -6.74 8.48
C PHE A 808 -14.27 -6.16 7.10
N GLY A 809 -13.17 -6.64 6.50
CA GLY A 809 -12.69 -6.26 5.17
C GLY A 809 -11.89 -4.96 5.18
N ILE A 810 -11.25 -4.66 4.06
CA ILE A 810 -10.32 -3.52 3.93
C ILE A 810 -11.00 -2.14 4.08
N ASN A 811 -12.32 -2.07 3.99
CA ASN A 811 -13.07 -0.82 4.20
C ASN A 811 -13.18 -0.44 5.69
N HIS A 812 -12.86 -1.37 6.61
CA HIS A 812 -13.08 -1.23 8.04
C HIS A 812 -11.82 -1.63 8.81
N PRO A 813 -11.52 -0.99 9.94
CA PRO A 813 -10.29 -1.26 10.68
C PRO A 813 -10.31 -2.68 11.28
N ALA A 814 -9.26 -3.43 11.01
CA ALA A 814 -8.96 -4.70 11.66
C ALA A 814 -7.92 -4.51 12.77
N LEU A 815 -7.92 -5.41 13.74
CA LEU A 815 -6.96 -5.45 14.84
C LEU A 815 -5.91 -6.53 14.57
N ALA A 816 -4.64 -6.13 14.58
CA ALA A 816 -3.51 -7.04 14.73
C ALA A 816 -3.50 -7.68 16.14
N PRO A 817 -2.81 -8.82 16.35
CA PRO A 817 -2.70 -9.45 17.67
C PRO A 817 -2.27 -8.47 18.77
N GLU A 818 -1.32 -7.58 18.47
CA GLU A 818 -0.74 -6.58 19.38
C GLU A 818 -1.72 -5.44 19.71
N GLN A 819 -2.73 -5.23 18.85
CA GLN A 819 -3.73 -4.18 19.02
C GLN A 819 -4.95 -4.65 19.84
N VAL A 820 -5.10 -5.96 20.09
CA VAL A 820 -6.23 -6.50 20.86
C VAL A 820 -6.24 -6.01 22.31
N CYS A 821 -5.07 -5.80 22.90
CA CYS A 821 -4.93 -5.21 24.22
C CYS A 821 -4.72 -3.70 24.11
N PHE A 822 -5.56 -2.92 24.78
CA PHE A 822 -5.50 -1.46 24.64
C PHE A 822 -4.40 -0.89 25.54
N VAL A 823 -3.46 -0.19 24.91
CA VAL A 823 -2.44 0.61 25.60
C VAL A 823 -2.85 2.08 25.46
N PRO A 824 -3.16 2.78 26.57
CA PRO A 824 -3.37 4.22 26.55
C PRO A 824 -2.13 4.92 26.02
N ARG A 825 -2.32 6.01 25.27
CA ARG A 825 -1.22 6.94 24.97
C ARG A 825 -0.68 7.48 26.28
N ASP A 826 0.66 7.55 26.41
CA ASP A 826 1.29 8.16 27.57
C ASP A 826 0.79 9.61 27.65
N GLY A 827 -0.01 9.89 28.69
CA GLY A 827 -0.41 11.26 28.98
C GLY A 827 0.78 11.98 29.57
N GLU A 828 1.17 13.10 28.96
CA GLU A 828 2.10 14.07 29.56
C GLU A 828 1.69 14.50 30.98
#